data_AF-A0A812Q419-F1
#
_entry.id   AF-A0A812Q419-F1
#
_cell.length_a   1.000
_cell.length_b   1.000
_cell.length_c   1.000
_cell.angle_alpha   90.00
_cell.angle_beta   90.00
_cell.angle_gamma   90.00
#
_symmetry.space_group_name_H-M   'P 1'
#
loop_
_entity.id
_entity.type
_entity.pdbx_description
1 polymer ?
#
loop_
_entity_poly.entity_id
_entity_poly.type
_entity_poly.pdbx_seq_one_letter_code
_entity_poly.pdbx_strand_id
1 'polypeptide(L)'
;MARNSRSTAFVLGGCAASAAVAGLASQSFAVAGNGPQTQEPVRMTSLRGRAAETSSSKEMPLGALALATAGVAGIYGANSRNSKKSRAQAVVRHAKDHINIGTIGHVDHGKTTLSAAISLVCGQFSTSDDTTKKSYEEIDNAPEERARGITINASHIEYETETRHYCHVDCPGHADYVKNMITGACQMDGGILVISSPDGPMAQTREHILLSKQVGVPALVCFMNKVDMMDDEELLELVELETREMLSQYGFPGDDTPFIQGSALQALEQMKKDPGTKKGDDKWVDKILELMETVDEYIPTPERETDKPFLLAVEDVFSISGRGTVCTGRVEQGIVKKGDEVEILGRGKKPQKSVITGIRMFNTDLPEGPAGYTVGVLCRGIDKDAVFRGQVICAPGATKTHTKFKANIYFAKKDEGGRSNPVMPGYMPVFYFRTCDVTGKIEGMVSSDGNEVQMAMPGDNITCTCELIAGTPIEKGMRFAMREGGRTIGQGLIEVGLASQSFAVAGSGTPVQEQVRPTSLRGKVSEAPSSSNLPLGALALATAGAVGFQGARRSKKAARAQAIVRHAKDHINIGTIGHVDHGKTTLSAAISLVCGQFSTSDDTTKKSYEEIDNAPEERARGITINASHIEYETETRHYCHVDCPGHADYVKNMITGACQMDGGILVISSPDGPMAQTREHILLSKQVGVPALVCFMNKVDMMDDEELLELVELETREMLSQYGFPGDDTPFIQGSALQALEQMKKDPSTKKGDDKWVDKILELMETVDEYIPTPERETDKPFLLAVEDVFSISGRGTVCTGRVEQGIVKKGDEVEILGRGKKPQKSVITGIRMFNTDLPEGPAGYTVGVLCRGIDKDAVFRGQVICAPGATKTHTKFKANIYFAKKDEGGRSNPVMPGYMPVFYFRTCDVTGKIEGMVSSDGNEVQMAMPGDNITCTCELIAGTPIEKGMRFAMREARSCLQGQSMPTEDPAANLRNLEKSLWLAFNRANEASRKQDQVEQVFQATKKKKGGDSATAPSRIKKDLQAAINQVKRFDEANEQDRILFIGSTSRPFAEGVDVAGLKDSFDEKVWVSFPEYGSRVVLWQQFMEEHGVTVDPAKLNISTLARVSEGYPAGSIKQTVDRVLTARRVQQLKNRPLKVQEFIGPLSRTAFCWKEELDQLREFDHLITGEKAREEAKNAPPEAANPKKGGKKGKGK
;
A
#
# COMPACT_ATOMS: atom_id res chain seq x y z
N MET A 1 -10.81 -51.96 46.76
CA MET A 1 -10.70 -53.30 46.13
C MET A 1 -9.93 -53.09 44.82
N ALA A 2 -8.68 -53.57 44.72
CA ALA A 2 -8.31 -54.88 44.14
C ALA A 2 -8.34 -54.85 42.59
N ARG A 3 -7.24 -55.05 41.84
CA ARG A 3 -5.88 -55.56 42.17
C ARG A 3 -4.76 -54.85 41.37
N ASN A 4 -3.66 -54.58 42.08
CA ASN A 4 -2.24 -54.87 41.79
C ASN A 4 -1.61 -54.69 40.39
N SER A 5 -0.31 -54.39 40.25
CA SER A 5 0.71 -53.80 41.15
C SER A 5 2.10 -53.71 40.48
N ARG A 6 2.96 -52.78 40.97
CA ARG A 6 4.44 -52.75 40.86
C ARG A 6 5.08 -52.42 39.49
N SER A 7 6.33 -51.96 39.39
CA SER A 7 7.18 -51.02 40.18
C SER A 7 8.66 -51.18 39.76
N THR A 8 9.45 -50.08 39.74
CA THR A 8 10.95 -50.04 39.84
C THR A 8 11.76 -50.78 38.74
N ALA A 9 13.05 -50.53 38.47
CA ALA A 9 14.07 -49.53 38.86
C ALA A 9 15.10 -49.44 37.69
N PHE A 10 15.64 -48.28 37.28
CA PHE A 10 16.75 -47.48 37.86
C PHE A 10 18.18 -48.01 37.50
N VAL A 11 19.17 -47.11 37.45
CA VAL A 11 20.65 -47.33 37.38
C VAL A 11 21.33 -47.42 35.99
N LEU A 12 21.88 -46.27 35.56
CA LEU A 12 23.29 -45.98 35.19
C LEU A 12 24.19 -47.03 34.48
N GLY A 13 24.98 -46.56 33.50
CA GLY A 13 26.20 -47.23 33.01
C GLY A 13 26.90 -46.43 31.89
N GLY A 14 28.05 -45.81 32.19
CA GLY A 14 28.75 -44.90 31.27
C GLY A 14 29.99 -45.48 30.57
N CYS A 15 30.81 -44.57 30.02
CA CYS A 15 32.05 -44.79 29.22
C CYS A 15 31.81 -45.43 27.82
N ALA A 16 32.24 -44.87 26.69
CA ALA A 16 33.43 -44.09 26.29
C ALA A 16 34.69 -44.92 26.00
N ALA A 17 35.05 -44.98 24.72
CA ALA A 17 36.38 -45.25 24.18
C ALA A 17 36.44 -44.70 22.74
N SER A 18 37.61 -44.21 22.30
CA SER A 18 37.76 -43.50 21.02
C SER A 18 38.83 -44.11 20.12
N ALA A 19 38.73 -43.75 18.84
CA ALA A 19 39.83 -43.46 17.92
C ALA A 19 40.62 -44.59 17.22
N ALA A 20 41.29 -44.12 16.17
CA ALA A 20 42.42 -44.69 15.42
C ALA A 20 42.16 -45.79 14.37
N VAL A 21 42.94 -45.88 13.27
CA VAL A 21 43.43 -44.87 12.29
C VAL A 21 44.17 -45.60 11.16
N ALA A 22 44.25 -44.98 9.98
CA ALA A 22 45.06 -45.36 8.82
C ALA A 22 44.68 -46.67 8.09
N GLY A 23 44.86 -46.64 6.76
CA GLY A 23 44.88 -47.81 5.87
C GLY A 23 46.08 -47.70 4.93
N LEU A 24 46.23 -48.62 3.96
CA LEU A 24 47.22 -48.48 2.89
C LEU A 24 47.02 -49.46 1.71
N ALA A 25 47.68 -49.13 0.60
CA ALA A 25 48.08 -50.00 -0.52
C ALA A 25 47.00 -50.53 -1.48
N SER A 26 47.46 -51.01 -2.64
CA SER A 26 46.69 -51.03 -3.88
C SER A 26 47.17 -52.08 -4.91
N GLN A 27 46.24 -52.51 -5.77
CA GLN A 27 46.39 -53.22 -7.05
C GLN A 27 47.12 -54.59 -7.12
N SER A 28 46.52 -55.52 -7.86
CA SER A 28 47.16 -56.67 -8.54
C SER A 28 46.22 -57.20 -9.65
N PHE A 29 46.71 -58.04 -10.56
CA PHE A 29 46.19 -58.16 -11.94
C PHE A 29 45.93 -59.62 -12.42
N ALA A 30 45.07 -59.74 -13.45
CA ALA A 30 45.13 -60.70 -14.60
C ALA A 30 44.50 -62.13 -14.57
N VAL A 31 44.24 -62.61 -15.82
CA VAL A 31 44.24 -64.00 -16.37
C VAL A 31 42.90 -64.70 -16.74
N ALA A 32 42.80 -65.11 -18.03
CA ALA A 32 41.98 -66.16 -18.69
C ALA A 32 40.43 -66.06 -18.72
N GLY A 33 39.70 -66.68 -19.68
CA GLY A 33 40.10 -67.34 -20.94
C GLY A 33 39.00 -68.22 -21.63
N ASN A 34 39.12 -68.43 -22.96
CA ASN A 34 38.35 -69.33 -23.86
C ASN A 34 36.89 -68.97 -24.28
N GLY A 35 36.50 -69.43 -25.48
CA GLY A 35 35.19 -69.24 -26.17
C GLY A 35 34.34 -70.54 -26.26
N PRO A 36 33.66 -70.91 -27.39
CA PRO A 36 33.88 -70.46 -28.80
C PRO A 36 32.61 -70.31 -29.72
N GLN A 37 32.83 -69.89 -30.99
CA GLN A 37 31.98 -70.12 -32.21
C GLN A 37 30.54 -69.53 -32.25
N THR A 38 29.95 -69.00 -33.34
CA THR A 38 30.32 -68.64 -34.76
C THR A 38 29.30 -67.56 -35.26
N GLN A 39 29.14 -67.08 -36.51
CA GLN A 39 29.59 -67.44 -37.87
C GLN A 39 29.68 -66.18 -38.81
N GLU A 40 29.47 -66.33 -40.13
CA GLU A 40 29.51 -65.32 -41.22
C GLU A 40 28.54 -65.79 -42.36
N PRO A 41 28.43 -65.20 -43.60
CA PRO A 41 29.23 -64.21 -44.36
C PRO A 41 28.50 -62.83 -44.48
N VAL A 42 28.64 -61.89 -45.45
CA VAL A 42 29.15 -61.82 -46.86
C VAL A 42 29.72 -60.40 -47.18
N ARG A 43 30.25 -60.18 -48.39
CA ARG A 43 30.88 -58.92 -48.88
C ARG A 43 30.32 -58.43 -50.22
N MET A 44 30.53 -57.15 -50.58
CA MET A 44 31.39 -56.74 -51.74
C MET A 44 31.56 -55.20 -51.94
N THR A 45 32.83 -54.76 -52.10
CA THR A 45 33.46 -53.79 -53.07
C THR A 45 32.69 -52.61 -53.72
N SER A 46 33.28 -51.45 -54.11
CA SER A 46 34.70 -51.00 -54.23
C SER A 46 34.94 -49.49 -54.56
N LEU A 47 36.13 -48.97 -54.16
CA LEU A 47 37.06 -48.01 -54.86
C LEU A 47 36.72 -46.50 -55.15
N ARG A 48 37.71 -45.63 -54.78
CA ARG A 48 38.31 -44.38 -55.40
C ARG A 48 37.46 -43.45 -56.31
N GLY A 49 37.58 -42.10 -56.31
CA GLY A 49 38.30 -41.13 -55.45
C GLY A 49 38.77 -39.81 -56.16
N ARG A 50 39.17 -38.77 -55.39
CA ARG A 50 40.01 -37.55 -55.72
C ARG A 50 39.33 -36.22 -56.22
N ALA A 51 39.65 -35.09 -55.52
CA ALA A 51 39.73 -33.66 -55.95
C ALA A 51 38.48 -32.89 -56.48
N ALA A 52 38.34 -31.53 -56.40
CA ALA A 52 38.93 -30.46 -55.55
C ALA A 52 38.19 -29.09 -55.68
N GLU A 53 38.37 -28.19 -54.69
CA GLU A 53 38.40 -26.69 -54.69
C GLU A 53 37.22 -25.72 -55.08
N THR A 54 36.89 -24.84 -54.10
CA THR A 54 36.66 -23.36 -54.11
C THR A 54 35.50 -22.59 -54.80
N SER A 55 34.91 -21.66 -54.01
CA SER A 55 34.60 -20.22 -54.30
C SER A 55 33.15 -19.69 -54.53
N SER A 56 32.75 -18.80 -53.59
CA SER A 56 32.03 -17.50 -53.70
C SER A 56 30.78 -17.21 -54.59
N SER A 57 29.70 -16.80 -53.89
CA SER A 57 28.96 -15.51 -54.02
C SER A 57 27.70 -15.31 -54.89
N LYS A 58 26.84 -14.44 -54.34
CA LYS A 58 25.88 -13.47 -54.96
C LYS A 58 24.53 -13.90 -55.60
N GLU A 59 23.48 -13.31 -55.00
CA GLU A 59 22.36 -12.57 -55.62
C GLU A 59 21.07 -13.25 -56.15
N MET A 60 19.98 -12.47 -56.04
CA MET A 60 18.55 -12.69 -56.34
C MET A 60 18.21 -12.21 -57.78
N PRO A 61 17.05 -12.52 -58.42
CA PRO A 61 15.69 -12.20 -57.91
C PRO A 61 14.46 -13.04 -58.39
N LEU A 62 13.27 -12.48 -58.10
CA LEU A 62 11.87 -12.93 -58.18
C LEU A 62 11.35 -13.52 -59.53
N GLY A 63 10.26 -14.30 -59.48
CA GLY A 63 9.61 -14.92 -60.67
C GLY A 63 8.13 -15.40 -60.60
N ALA A 64 7.25 -14.80 -59.78
CA ALA A 64 5.77 -14.77 -59.89
C ALA A 64 4.84 -16.04 -59.96
N LEU A 65 3.71 -15.91 -59.22
CA LEU A 65 2.31 -16.35 -59.50
C LEU A 65 1.72 -17.75 -59.10
N ALA A 66 0.69 -17.64 -58.24
CA ALA A 66 -0.62 -18.36 -58.20
C ALA A 66 -0.81 -19.83 -57.71
N LEU A 67 -1.54 -19.94 -56.59
CA LEU A 67 -2.55 -20.95 -56.15
C LEU A 67 -2.48 -22.39 -56.71
N ALA A 68 -2.52 -23.44 -55.87
CA ALA A 68 -3.72 -23.77 -55.08
C ALA A 68 -3.51 -24.68 -53.83
N THR A 69 -4.45 -24.58 -52.88
CA THR A 69 -4.85 -25.57 -51.85
C THR A 69 -3.78 -26.31 -51.00
N ALA A 70 -3.52 -25.74 -49.81
CA ALA A 70 -3.35 -26.38 -48.48
C ALA A 70 -2.52 -27.68 -48.31
N GLY A 71 -1.48 -27.60 -47.46
CA GLY A 71 -0.63 -28.73 -47.05
C GLY A 71 -1.29 -29.71 -46.05
N VAL A 72 -0.72 -30.90 -45.74
CA VAL A 72 0.72 -31.29 -45.68
C VAL A 72 1.41 -30.47 -44.56
N ALA A 73 1.81 -31.05 -43.42
CA ALA A 73 3.10 -31.75 -43.18
C ALA A 73 4.33 -30.92 -43.64
N GLY A 74 5.52 -30.99 -43.03
CA GLY A 74 6.05 -31.91 -42.02
C GLY A 74 7.34 -32.57 -42.52
N ILE A 75 8.31 -32.80 -41.61
CA ILE A 75 9.55 -33.57 -41.81
C ILE A 75 10.69 -32.86 -42.59
N TYR A 76 11.93 -33.27 -42.26
CA TYR A 76 13.26 -32.88 -42.76
C TYR A 76 13.80 -31.54 -42.18
N GLY A 77 14.99 -31.48 -41.57
CA GLY A 77 16.09 -32.44 -41.44
C GLY A 77 17.12 -32.28 -42.58
N ALA A 78 18.43 -32.16 -42.34
CA ALA A 78 19.22 -32.21 -41.10
C ALA A 78 20.50 -31.32 -41.30
N ASN A 79 21.62 -31.37 -40.57
CA ASN A 79 22.16 -32.34 -39.61
C ASN A 79 23.29 -31.70 -38.75
N SER A 80 23.30 -31.94 -37.42
CA SER A 80 24.53 -31.89 -36.61
C SER A 80 24.35 -32.69 -35.32
N ARG A 81 25.41 -33.37 -34.87
CA ARG A 81 25.43 -34.13 -33.62
C ARG A 81 26.15 -33.34 -32.54
N ASN A 82 25.44 -32.96 -31.48
CA ASN A 82 26.01 -33.08 -30.14
C ASN A 82 24.94 -33.36 -29.09
N SER A 83 25.30 -34.03 -28.00
CA SER A 83 24.32 -34.61 -27.07
C SER A 83 23.70 -33.55 -26.16
N LYS A 84 22.40 -33.26 -26.32
CA LYS A 84 21.58 -32.67 -25.25
C LYS A 84 21.39 -33.69 -24.13
N LYS A 85 22.42 -33.88 -23.30
CA LYS A 85 22.26 -34.41 -21.94
C LYS A 85 21.29 -33.50 -21.20
N SER A 86 20.43 -34.06 -20.34
CA SER A 86 19.34 -33.31 -19.73
C SER A 86 19.86 -32.19 -18.80
N ARG A 87 19.21 -31.03 -18.82
CA ARG A 87 19.51 -29.86 -17.97
C ARG A 87 19.70 -30.22 -16.48
N ALA A 88 18.82 -31.07 -15.96
CA ALA A 88 18.89 -31.57 -14.57
C ALA A 88 20.10 -32.49 -14.28
N GLN A 89 20.80 -33.00 -15.30
CA GLN A 89 22.10 -33.69 -15.15
C GLN A 89 23.30 -32.77 -15.38
N ALA A 90 23.13 -31.50 -15.78
CA ALA A 90 24.23 -30.55 -15.92
C ALA A 90 24.54 -29.88 -14.57
N VAL A 91 23.52 -29.34 -13.90
CA VAL A 91 23.61 -28.76 -12.53
C VAL A 91 24.16 -29.78 -11.51
N VAL A 92 23.92 -31.08 -11.74
CA VAL A 92 24.38 -32.20 -10.88
C VAL A 92 25.69 -32.84 -11.39
N ARG A 93 26.36 -32.26 -12.39
CA ARG A 93 27.66 -32.76 -12.91
C ARG A 93 28.74 -31.71 -13.13
N HIS A 94 28.40 -30.43 -13.11
CA HIS A 94 29.35 -29.33 -13.03
C HIS A 94 29.22 -28.69 -11.64
N ALA A 95 29.60 -29.47 -10.63
CA ALA A 95 29.50 -29.09 -9.22
C ALA A 95 30.60 -28.07 -8.86
N LYS A 96 30.34 -26.80 -9.16
CA LYS A 96 30.92 -25.67 -8.44
C LYS A 96 30.31 -25.63 -7.03
N ASP A 97 31.06 -25.18 -6.04
CA ASP A 97 30.53 -25.03 -4.67
C ASP A 97 29.42 -23.98 -4.64
N HIS A 98 28.27 -24.32 -4.04
CA HIS A 98 27.13 -23.42 -3.89
C HIS A 98 27.24 -22.64 -2.58
N ILE A 99 27.37 -21.32 -2.68
CA ILE A 99 27.53 -20.41 -1.54
C ILE A 99 26.44 -19.32 -1.60
N ASN A 100 25.79 -19.07 -0.45
CA ASN A 100 24.87 -17.96 -0.28
C ASN A 100 25.65 -16.75 0.21
N ILE A 101 25.55 -15.60 -0.46
CA ILE A 101 26.16 -14.34 -0.03
C ILE A 101 25.13 -13.22 -0.05
N GLY A 102 25.48 -12.01 0.36
CA GLY A 102 24.58 -10.87 0.20
C GLY A 102 25.16 -9.53 0.66
N THR A 103 24.62 -8.45 0.14
CA THR A 103 25.01 -7.07 0.44
C THR A 103 24.39 -6.55 1.74
N ILE A 104 25.20 -5.93 2.58
CA ILE A 104 24.78 -5.25 3.82
C ILE A 104 25.44 -3.86 3.92
N GLY A 105 24.90 -2.96 4.73
CA GLY A 105 25.35 -1.56 4.85
C GLY A 105 24.19 -0.56 4.77
N HIS A 106 24.50 0.70 5.04
CA HIS A 106 23.53 1.81 5.17
C HIS A 106 22.71 2.09 3.89
N VAL A 107 21.67 2.92 4.03
CA VAL A 107 20.84 3.43 2.93
C VAL A 107 21.74 4.17 1.92
N ASP A 108 21.39 4.13 0.63
CA ASP A 108 22.06 4.84 -0.47
C ASP A 108 23.58 4.61 -0.66
N HIS A 109 24.16 3.66 0.06
CA HIS A 109 25.53 3.15 -0.19
C HIS A 109 25.62 2.31 -1.48
N GLY A 110 24.49 2.06 -2.17
CA GLY A 110 24.48 1.42 -3.49
C GLY A 110 24.58 -0.11 -3.50
N LYS A 111 24.08 -0.79 -2.44
CA LYS A 111 23.98 -2.26 -2.35
C LYS A 111 23.37 -2.88 -3.61
N THR A 112 22.14 -2.51 -3.94
CA THR A 112 21.39 -3.03 -5.10
C THR A 112 22.08 -2.71 -6.43
N THR A 113 22.78 -1.57 -6.53
CA THR A 113 23.63 -1.21 -7.68
C THR A 113 24.82 -2.17 -7.81
N LEU A 114 25.47 -2.53 -6.71
CA LEU A 114 26.57 -3.50 -6.68
C LEU A 114 26.06 -4.90 -7.05
N SER A 115 24.93 -5.33 -6.48
CA SER A 115 24.28 -6.61 -6.78
C SER A 115 23.89 -6.73 -8.26
N ALA A 116 23.41 -5.65 -8.88
CA ALA A 116 23.17 -5.57 -10.32
C ALA A 116 24.48 -5.61 -11.13
N ALA A 117 25.51 -4.87 -10.71
CA ALA A 117 26.81 -4.84 -11.39
C ALA A 117 27.46 -6.23 -11.41
N ILE A 118 27.51 -6.91 -10.27
CA ILE A 118 28.02 -8.29 -10.16
C ILE A 118 27.23 -9.24 -11.07
N SER A 119 25.89 -9.17 -11.07
CA SER A 119 25.06 -10.03 -11.94
C SER A 119 25.36 -9.82 -13.43
N LEU A 120 25.56 -8.58 -13.89
CA LEU A 120 25.92 -8.33 -15.30
C LEU A 120 27.36 -8.76 -15.62
N VAL A 121 28.33 -8.48 -14.74
CA VAL A 121 29.76 -8.80 -14.92
C VAL A 121 29.96 -10.31 -14.90
N CYS A 122 29.61 -11.00 -13.81
CA CYS A 122 29.69 -12.46 -13.72
C CYS A 122 28.86 -13.14 -14.82
N GLY A 123 27.68 -12.62 -15.16
CA GLY A 123 26.86 -13.11 -16.27
C GLY A 123 27.44 -12.89 -17.68
N GLN A 124 28.57 -12.19 -17.81
CA GLN A 124 29.30 -12.05 -19.08
C GLN A 124 30.60 -12.88 -19.12
N PHE A 125 31.29 -12.99 -17.99
CA PHE A 125 32.52 -13.80 -17.87
C PHE A 125 32.24 -15.27 -17.54
N SER A 126 31.01 -15.61 -17.16
CA SER A 126 30.52 -16.98 -17.02
C SER A 126 30.77 -17.82 -18.28
N THR A 127 31.13 -19.09 -18.04
CA THR A 127 31.32 -20.09 -19.09
C THR A 127 30.06 -20.93 -19.35
N SER A 128 28.92 -20.59 -18.72
CA SER A 128 27.64 -21.28 -18.91
C SER A 128 26.59 -20.41 -19.61
N ASP A 129 25.88 -20.99 -20.59
CA ASP A 129 24.71 -20.40 -21.26
C ASP A 129 23.50 -20.15 -20.31
N ASP A 130 23.64 -20.47 -19.02
CA ASP A 130 22.54 -20.52 -18.04
C ASP A 130 22.54 -19.36 -17.04
N THR A 131 23.56 -18.50 -17.02
CA THR A 131 23.60 -17.35 -16.09
C THR A 131 22.65 -16.22 -16.52
N THR A 132 21.51 -16.08 -15.82
CA THR A 132 20.57 -14.98 -16.08
C THR A 132 21.10 -13.64 -15.57
N LYS A 133 21.64 -12.83 -16.48
CA LYS A 133 21.89 -11.39 -16.26
C LYS A 133 20.62 -10.71 -15.74
N LYS A 134 20.65 -10.13 -14.55
CA LYS A 134 19.58 -9.25 -14.01
C LYS A 134 20.00 -7.79 -14.05
N SER A 135 19.12 -6.92 -14.51
CA SER A 135 19.27 -5.47 -14.38
C SER A 135 18.84 -4.98 -13.00
N TYR A 136 19.20 -3.73 -12.66
CA TYR A 136 18.78 -3.06 -11.42
C TYR A 136 17.25 -3.12 -11.21
N GLU A 137 16.49 -2.82 -12.25
CA GLU A 137 15.01 -2.84 -12.22
C GLU A 137 14.45 -4.25 -11.98
N GLU A 138 15.20 -5.30 -12.31
CA GLU A 138 14.84 -6.71 -12.10
C GLU A 138 15.29 -7.23 -10.72
N ILE A 139 15.77 -6.36 -9.84
CA ILE A 139 16.09 -6.64 -8.44
C ILE A 139 15.10 -5.89 -7.53
N ASP A 140 14.99 -4.56 -7.68
CA ASP A 140 13.91 -3.73 -7.11
C ASP A 140 12.63 -3.91 -7.95
N ASN A 141 11.98 -5.07 -7.84
CA ASN A 141 10.80 -5.43 -8.62
C ASN A 141 9.47 -4.99 -8.00
N ALA A 142 9.40 -4.79 -6.68
CA ALA A 142 8.12 -4.50 -6.04
C ALA A 142 7.63 -3.10 -6.48
N PRO A 143 6.32 -2.91 -6.73
CA PRO A 143 5.76 -1.58 -7.02
C PRO A 143 6.02 -0.55 -5.92
N GLU A 144 6.26 -0.99 -4.68
CA GLU A 144 6.59 -0.12 -3.54
C GLU A 144 8.09 0.23 -3.48
N GLU A 145 8.99 -0.68 -3.88
CA GLU A 145 10.44 -0.43 -3.99
C GLU A 145 10.70 0.63 -5.06
N ARG A 146 10.19 0.40 -6.28
CA ARG A 146 10.31 1.35 -7.40
C ARG A 146 9.65 2.71 -7.15
N ALA A 147 8.65 2.77 -6.26
CA ALA A 147 7.97 4.02 -5.89
C ALA A 147 8.69 4.80 -4.78
N ARG A 148 9.60 4.16 -4.02
CA ARG A 148 10.35 4.78 -2.91
C ARG A 148 11.85 4.93 -3.18
N GLY A 149 12.39 4.22 -4.18
CA GLY A 149 13.83 4.22 -4.48
C GLY A 149 14.68 3.45 -3.48
N ILE A 150 14.07 2.56 -2.69
CA ILE A 150 14.75 1.76 -1.65
C ILE A 150 14.30 0.30 -1.73
N THR A 151 15.25 -0.62 -1.53
CA THR A 151 14.99 -2.05 -1.34
C THR A 151 14.11 -2.27 -0.09
N ILE A 152 13.12 -3.15 -0.18
CA ILE A 152 12.16 -3.45 0.91
C ILE A 152 12.21 -4.93 1.27
N ASN A 153 12.17 -5.79 0.25
CA ASN A 153 12.27 -7.24 0.37
C ASN A 153 13.73 -7.69 0.24
N ALA A 154 14.03 -8.90 0.71
CA ALA A 154 15.31 -9.54 0.39
C ALA A 154 15.22 -10.15 -1.02
N SER A 155 16.05 -9.68 -1.94
CA SER A 155 15.96 -10.09 -3.36
C SER A 155 17.05 -11.10 -3.72
N HIS A 156 16.63 -12.28 -4.19
CA HIS A 156 17.51 -13.40 -4.54
C HIS A 156 18.00 -13.32 -5.99
N ILE A 157 19.31 -13.34 -6.19
CA ILE A 157 20.01 -13.19 -7.48
C ILE A 157 20.92 -14.42 -7.70
N GLU A 158 20.99 -14.89 -8.94
CA GLU A 158 21.78 -16.07 -9.33
C GLU A 158 22.92 -15.64 -10.27
N TYR A 159 24.16 -16.01 -9.94
CA TYR A 159 25.33 -15.89 -10.82
C TYR A 159 26.43 -16.87 -10.41
N GLU A 160 27.47 -16.99 -11.24
CA GLU A 160 28.64 -17.85 -10.94
C GLU A 160 29.95 -17.17 -11.32
N THR A 161 31.03 -17.55 -10.64
CA THR A 161 32.42 -17.25 -11.00
C THR A 161 33.01 -18.45 -11.76
N GLU A 162 34.33 -18.48 -12.00
CA GLU A 162 34.98 -19.69 -12.51
C GLU A 162 34.94 -20.84 -11.49
N THR A 163 35.01 -20.55 -10.18
CA THR A 163 35.15 -21.56 -9.12
C THR A 163 33.83 -21.96 -8.45
N ARG A 164 32.90 -21.00 -8.27
CA ARG A 164 31.74 -21.10 -7.37
C ARG A 164 30.44 -20.66 -8.02
N HIS A 165 29.34 -21.13 -7.44
CA HIS A 165 27.97 -20.72 -7.79
C HIS A 165 27.35 -19.95 -6.62
N TYR A 166 26.79 -18.78 -6.91
CA TYR A 166 26.30 -17.85 -5.89
C TYR A 166 24.79 -17.68 -5.90
N CYS A 167 24.19 -17.81 -4.72
CA CYS A 167 22.86 -17.27 -4.40
C CYS A 167 23.07 -15.97 -3.63
N HIS A 168 22.88 -14.82 -4.27
CA HIS A 168 23.10 -13.51 -3.66
C HIS A 168 21.79 -12.93 -3.13
N VAL A 169 21.77 -12.53 -1.85
CA VAL A 169 20.62 -11.98 -1.14
C VAL A 169 20.81 -10.47 -0.92
N ASP A 170 20.24 -9.65 -1.79
CA ASP A 170 20.32 -8.18 -1.66
C ASP A 170 19.44 -7.74 -0.46
N CYS A 171 20.05 -7.16 0.58
CA CYS A 171 19.34 -6.84 1.82
C CYS A 171 19.03 -5.33 1.97
N PRO A 172 17.85 -4.97 2.48
CA PRO A 172 17.46 -3.57 2.66
C PRO A 172 18.29 -2.87 3.72
N GLY A 173 18.66 -1.60 3.46
CA GLY A 173 19.48 -0.78 4.38
C GLY A 173 18.70 0.18 5.27
N HIS A 174 17.38 0.27 5.12
CA HIS A 174 16.54 1.21 5.87
C HIS A 174 16.14 0.65 7.24
N ALA A 175 16.14 1.50 8.27
CA ALA A 175 15.89 1.10 9.67
C ALA A 175 14.57 0.34 9.85
N ASP A 176 13.52 0.75 9.14
CA ASP A 176 12.19 0.11 9.20
C ASP A 176 12.18 -1.34 8.67
N TYR A 177 13.16 -1.70 7.82
CA TYR A 177 13.23 -2.99 7.13
C TYR A 177 14.31 -3.92 7.67
N VAL A 178 14.93 -3.60 8.81
CA VAL A 178 15.99 -4.45 9.40
C VAL A 178 15.45 -5.84 9.82
N LYS A 179 14.13 -6.01 9.99
CA LYS A 179 13.48 -7.34 10.05
C LYS A 179 13.79 -8.22 8.83
N ASN A 180 13.74 -7.64 7.63
CA ASN A 180 14.01 -8.36 6.38
C ASN A 180 15.51 -8.58 6.17
N MET A 181 16.34 -7.59 6.53
CA MET A 181 17.81 -7.75 6.59
C MET A 181 18.21 -8.93 7.47
N ILE A 182 17.69 -9.06 8.70
CA ILE A 182 18.00 -10.18 9.60
C ILE A 182 17.70 -11.51 8.92
N THR A 183 16.53 -11.67 8.28
CA THR A 183 16.18 -12.93 7.60
C THR A 183 16.95 -13.19 6.31
N GLY A 184 17.55 -12.18 5.69
CA GLY A 184 18.52 -12.36 4.61
C GLY A 184 19.90 -12.76 5.15
N ALA A 185 20.39 -12.07 6.19
CA ALA A 185 21.67 -12.36 6.84
C ALA A 185 21.72 -13.76 7.47
N CYS A 186 20.60 -14.28 8.02
CA CYS A 186 20.46 -15.67 8.46
C CYS A 186 20.74 -16.72 7.35
N GLN A 187 20.68 -16.33 6.08
CA GLN A 187 20.91 -17.21 4.93
C GLN A 187 22.36 -17.14 4.40
N MET A 188 23.11 -16.10 4.77
CA MET A 188 24.45 -15.84 4.23
C MET A 188 25.48 -16.81 4.82
N ASP A 189 26.25 -17.44 3.93
CA ASP A 189 27.50 -18.12 4.24
C ASP A 189 28.68 -17.12 4.33
N GLY A 190 28.52 -15.90 3.80
CA GLY A 190 29.39 -14.74 3.99
C GLY A 190 28.75 -13.46 3.43
N GLY A 191 29.16 -12.28 3.89
CA GLY A 191 28.52 -11.00 3.51
C GLY A 191 29.45 -10.04 2.75
N ILE A 192 28.87 -9.15 1.94
CA ILE A 192 29.57 -8.01 1.33
C ILE A 192 29.10 -6.74 2.04
N LEU A 193 29.99 -6.09 2.79
CA LEU A 193 29.71 -4.82 3.46
C LEU A 193 29.99 -3.66 2.50
N VAL A 194 28.95 -2.88 2.18
CA VAL A 194 29.02 -1.76 1.23
C VAL A 194 29.10 -0.44 1.99
N ILE A 195 30.24 0.22 1.89
CA ILE A 195 30.50 1.56 2.44
C ILE A 195 30.54 2.55 1.29
N SER A 196 30.00 3.75 1.49
CA SER A 196 30.04 4.82 0.50
C SER A 196 31.20 5.76 0.83
N SER A 197 32.15 5.96 -0.08
CA SER A 197 33.35 6.74 0.23
C SER A 197 33.07 8.18 0.70
N PRO A 198 32.09 8.94 0.15
CA PRO A 198 31.82 10.30 0.64
C PRO A 198 31.05 10.36 1.97
N ASP A 199 30.43 9.24 2.40
CA ASP A 199 29.52 9.20 3.57
C ASP A 199 30.12 8.45 4.77
N GLY A 200 31.13 7.60 4.56
CA GLY A 200 31.81 6.83 5.62
C GLY A 200 30.95 5.75 6.29
N PRO A 201 31.41 5.19 7.42
CA PRO A 201 30.72 4.10 8.11
C PRO A 201 29.56 4.61 8.99
N MET A 202 28.40 4.79 8.37
CA MET A 202 27.16 5.32 8.95
C MET A 202 26.48 4.41 10.02
N ALA A 203 25.41 4.92 10.66
CA ALA A 203 24.75 4.26 11.80
C ALA A 203 24.23 2.84 11.49
N GLN A 204 23.60 2.63 10.34
CA GLN A 204 23.17 1.30 9.91
C GLN A 204 24.34 0.42 9.47
N THR A 205 25.52 0.97 9.14
CA THR A 205 26.74 0.17 8.96
C THR A 205 27.11 -0.51 10.28
N ARG A 206 27.08 0.21 11.40
CA ARG A 206 27.22 -0.36 12.76
C ARG A 206 26.15 -1.40 13.06
N GLU A 207 24.86 -1.08 12.87
CA GLU A 207 23.77 -2.02 13.14
C GLU A 207 23.89 -3.30 12.28
N HIS A 208 24.28 -3.18 11.00
CA HIS A 208 24.40 -4.32 10.09
C HIS A 208 25.60 -5.21 10.40
N ILE A 209 26.78 -4.65 10.72
CA ILE A 209 27.93 -5.46 11.17
C ILE A 209 27.55 -6.23 12.43
N LEU A 210 27.01 -5.52 13.43
CA LEU A 210 26.57 -6.11 14.69
C LEU A 210 25.58 -7.24 14.44
N LEU A 211 24.47 -6.99 13.72
CA LEU A 211 23.43 -7.98 13.41
C LEU A 211 23.95 -9.19 12.65
N SER A 212 24.83 -9.01 11.67
CA SER A 212 25.47 -10.10 10.94
C SER A 212 26.28 -11.02 11.87
N LYS A 213 26.95 -10.45 12.89
CA LYS A 213 27.61 -11.25 13.94
C LYS A 213 26.61 -12.03 14.80
N GLN A 214 25.45 -11.44 15.13
CA GLN A 214 24.43 -12.10 15.98
C GLN A 214 23.81 -13.33 15.29
N VAL A 215 23.42 -13.19 14.02
CA VAL A 215 22.81 -14.29 13.24
C VAL A 215 23.83 -15.35 12.84
N GLY A 216 25.13 -15.03 12.88
CA GLY A 216 26.22 -15.98 12.68
C GLY A 216 26.87 -15.97 11.31
N VAL A 217 26.82 -14.85 10.56
CA VAL A 217 27.60 -14.68 9.33
C VAL A 217 29.09 -14.79 9.69
N PRO A 218 29.86 -15.74 9.10
CA PRO A 218 31.20 -16.06 9.58
C PRO A 218 32.27 -15.06 9.11
N ALA A 219 32.15 -14.56 7.88
CA ALA A 219 33.10 -13.67 7.22
C ALA A 219 32.38 -12.53 6.48
N LEU A 220 33.03 -11.38 6.38
CA LEU A 220 32.61 -10.23 5.58
C LEU A 220 33.74 -9.81 4.64
N VAL A 221 33.40 -9.29 3.46
CA VAL A 221 34.31 -8.59 2.54
C VAL A 221 33.81 -7.16 2.37
N CYS A 222 34.69 -6.17 2.43
CA CYS A 222 34.32 -4.76 2.30
C CYS A 222 34.44 -4.28 0.85
N PHE A 223 33.42 -3.55 0.38
CA PHE A 223 33.45 -2.81 -0.87
C PHE A 223 33.21 -1.32 -0.60
N MET A 224 34.23 -0.50 -0.85
CA MET A 224 34.09 0.96 -0.87
C MET A 224 33.53 1.37 -2.23
N ASN A 225 32.29 1.84 -2.24
CA ASN A 225 31.53 2.26 -3.41
C ASN A 225 31.55 3.79 -3.55
N LYS A 226 31.20 4.27 -4.75
CA LYS A 226 31.22 5.70 -5.14
C LYS A 226 32.62 6.34 -5.14
N VAL A 227 33.69 5.57 -5.28
CA VAL A 227 35.07 6.10 -5.36
C VAL A 227 35.26 6.98 -6.62
N ASP A 228 34.36 6.92 -7.60
CA ASP A 228 34.26 7.87 -8.71
C ASP A 228 33.77 9.29 -8.32
N MET A 229 33.37 9.49 -7.06
CA MET A 229 32.91 10.77 -6.51
C MET A 229 33.93 11.39 -5.52
N MET A 230 35.10 10.78 -5.33
CA MET A 230 36.06 11.16 -4.29
C MET A 230 37.51 10.93 -4.74
N ASP A 231 38.19 12.01 -5.14
CA ASP A 231 39.56 12.00 -5.67
C ASP A 231 40.66 12.11 -4.58
N ASP A 232 40.29 12.11 -3.29
CA ASP A 232 41.19 12.37 -2.16
C ASP A 232 41.64 11.07 -1.46
N GLU A 233 42.91 10.71 -1.64
CA GLU A 233 43.50 9.46 -1.16
C GLU A 233 43.60 9.41 0.37
N GLU A 234 43.86 10.53 1.06
CA GLU A 234 43.93 10.59 2.53
C GLU A 234 42.55 10.33 3.17
N LEU A 235 41.48 10.81 2.54
CA LEU A 235 40.11 10.57 3.00
C LEU A 235 39.61 9.14 2.69
N LEU A 236 40.06 8.53 1.60
CA LEU A 236 39.78 7.12 1.31
C LEU A 236 40.47 6.20 2.35
N GLU A 237 41.74 6.46 2.67
CA GLU A 237 42.44 5.73 3.75
C GLU A 237 41.74 5.89 5.10
N LEU A 238 41.24 7.09 5.44
CA LEU A 238 40.49 7.34 6.67
C LEU A 238 39.19 6.53 6.74
N VAL A 239 38.38 6.51 5.67
CA VAL A 239 37.11 5.74 5.62
C VAL A 239 37.36 4.24 5.72
N GLU A 240 38.46 3.74 5.15
CA GLU A 240 38.89 2.35 5.33
C GLU A 240 39.26 2.08 6.80
N LEU A 241 40.10 2.92 7.40
CA LEU A 241 40.55 2.79 8.80
C LEU A 241 39.38 2.78 9.79
N GLU A 242 38.47 3.75 9.72
CA GLU A 242 37.27 3.80 10.58
C GLU A 242 36.39 2.53 10.42
N THR A 243 36.32 1.97 9.21
CA THR A 243 35.57 0.74 8.95
C THR A 243 36.27 -0.49 9.54
N ARG A 244 37.62 -0.56 9.47
CA ARG A 244 38.41 -1.64 10.06
C ARG A 244 38.32 -1.64 11.59
N GLU A 245 38.43 -0.48 12.23
CA GLU A 245 38.21 -0.34 13.68
C GLU A 245 36.81 -0.82 14.09
N MET A 246 35.79 -0.46 13.31
CA MET A 246 34.40 -0.85 13.55
C MET A 246 34.14 -2.36 13.39
N LEU A 247 34.78 -3.01 12.41
CA LEU A 247 34.73 -4.47 12.26
C LEU A 247 35.36 -5.17 13.47
N SER A 248 36.53 -4.71 13.89
CA SER A 248 37.23 -5.21 15.09
C SER A 248 36.42 -5.00 16.37
N GLN A 249 35.75 -3.84 16.53
CA GLN A 249 34.86 -3.54 17.67
C GLN A 249 33.73 -4.57 17.81
N TYR A 250 33.14 -5.04 16.70
CA TYR A 250 32.06 -6.03 16.69
C TYR A 250 32.55 -7.47 16.45
N GLY A 251 33.85 -7.72 16.57
CA GLY A 251 34.43 -9.07 16.58
C GLY A 251 34.53 -9.74 15.21
N PHE A 252 34.57 -8.98 14.11
CA PHE A 252 35.15 -9.42 12.84
C PHE A 252 36.65 -9.07 12.81
N PRO A 253 37.50 -9.77 12.04
CA PRO A 253 38.92 -9.47 11.97
C PRO A 253 39.14 -8.23 11.08
N GLY A 254 38.99 -7.03 11.63
CA GLY A 254 39.01 -5.78 10.85
C GLY A 254 40.30 -5.56 10.06
N ASP A 255 41.43 -5.96 10.63
CA ASP A 255 42.76 -5.83 9.99
C ASP A 255 42.93 -6.82 8.83
N ASP A 256 42.48 -8.07 8.99
CA ASP A 256 42.56 -9.13 7.97
C ASP A 256 41.38 -9.11 6.95
N THR A 257 40.38 -8.25 7.15
CA THR A 257 39.21 -8.16 6.25
C THR A 257 39.62 -7.53 4.91
N PRO A 258 39.35 -8.15 3.75
CA PRO A 258 39.65 -7.56 2.46
C PRO A 258 38.78 -6.33 2.19
N PHE A 259 39.38 -5.31 1.59
CA PHE A 259 38.75 -4.02 1.29
C PHE A 259 39.00 -3.67 -0.18
N ILE A 260 37.93 -3.56 -0.97
CA ILE A 260 38.00 -3.33 -2.41
C ILE A 260 37.37 -1.97 -2.72
N GLN A 261 38.16 -1.05 -3.28
CA GLN A 261 37.74 0.30 -3.61
C GLN A 261 37.29 0.39 -5.08
N GLY A 262 36.10 0.92 -5.36
CA GLY A 262 35.55 0.96 -6.72
C GLY A 262 34.24 1.76 -6.89
N SER A 263 33.58 1.55 -8.03
CA SER A 263 32.26 2.14 -8.32
C SER A 263 31.34 1.14 -9.00
N ALA A 264 30.29 0.75 -8.29
CA ALA A 264 29.26 -0.13 -8.81
C ALA A 264 28.45 0.53 -9.94
N LEU A 265 28.25 1.86 -9.89
CA LEU A 265 27.46 2.58 -10.89
C LEU A 265 28.21 2.63 -12.23
N GLN A 266 29.48 3.04 -12.22
CA GLN A 266 30.28 3.14 -13.44
C GLN A 266 30.47 1.76 -14.11
N ALA A 267 30.71 0.70 -13.33
CA ALA A 267 30.76 -0.67 -13.83
C ALA A 267 29.42 -1.09 -14.46
N LEU A 268 28.29 -0.81 -13.80
CA LEU A 268 26.95 -1.12 -14.32
C LEU A 268 26.65 -0.36 -15.62
N GLU A 269 27.05 0.90 -15.75
CA GLU A 269 26.84 1.70 -16.96
C GLU A 269 27.73 1.25 -18.11
N GLN A 270 29.02 0.97 -17.87
CA GLN A 270 29.90 0.42 -18.89
C GLN A 270 29.40 -0.96 -19.40
N MET A 271 28.93 -1.83 -18.51
CA MET A 271 28.35 -3.13 -18.88
C MET A 271 27.01 -3.03 -19.64
N LYS A 272 26.24 -1.95 -19.46
CA LYS A 272 25.06 -1.63 -20.29
C LYS A 272 25.44 -1.09 -21.67
N LYS A 273 26.52 -0.31 -21.74
CA LYS A 273 27.02 0.41 -22.92
C LYS A 273 27.80 -0.49 -23.88
N ASP A 274 28.66 -1.36 -23.35
CA ASP A 274 29.35 -2.41 -24.09
C ASP A 274 29.30 -3.76 -23.35
N PRO A 275 28.27 -4.58 -23.62
CA PRO A 275 28.15 -5.97 -23.12
C PRO A 275 29.17 -6.96 -23.71
N GLY A 276 30.28 -6.48 -24.29
CA GLY A 276 31.45 -7.24 -24.71
C GLY A 276 32.76 -6.86 -23.98
N THR A 277 32.73 -5.88 -23.08
CA THR A 277 33.87 -5.41 -22.25
C THR A 277 34.59 -6.59 -21.56
N LYS A 278 35.90 -6.76 -21.77
CA LYS A 278 36.70 -7.85 -21.17
C LYS A 278 37.44 -7.40 -19.91
N LYS A 279 37.98 -8.38 -19.16
CA LYS A 279 38.92 -8.10 -18.06
C LYS A 279 40.14 -7.35 -18.62
N GLY A 280 40.43 -6.17 -18.11
CA GLY A 280 41.42 -5.22 -18.62
C GLY A 280 40.91 -4.14 -19.60
N ASP A 281 39.63 -4.17 -20.03
CA ASP A 281 39.07 -3.16 -20.93
C ASP A 281 38.46 -1.95 -20.19
N ASP A 282 38.04 -2.10 -18.92
CA ASP A 282 37.54 -1.01 -18.06
C ASP A 282 37.89 -1.21 -16.57
N LYS A 283 38.39 -0.14 -15.93
CA LYS A 283 38.87 -0.16 -14.54
C LYS A 283 37.79 -0.46 -13.49
N TRP A 284 36.52 -0.13 -13.76
CA TRP A 284 35.45 -0.35 -12.80
C TRP A 284 34.85 -1.75 -12.93
N VAL A 285 34.74 -2.26 -14.16
CA VAL A 285 34.43 -3.69 -14.41
C VAL A 285 35.49 -4.58 -13.77
N ASP A 286 36.78 -4.24 -13.91
CA ASP A 286 37.87 -4.97 -13.25
C ASP A 286 37.76 -4.96 -11.72
N LYS A 287 37.32 -3.86 -11.09
CA LYS A 287 37.06 -3.82 -9.63
C LYS A 287 35.90 -4.71 -9.18
N ILE A 288 34.92 -4.98 -10.03
CA ILE A 288 33.86 -5.97 -9.73
C ILE A 288 34.38 -7.41 -9.86
N LEU A 289 35.31 -7.67 -10.78
CA LEU A 289 36.01 -8.95 -10.88
C LEU A 289 36.94 -9.18 -9.69
N GLU A 290 37.72 -8.17 -9.31
CA GLU A 290 38.61 -8.18 -8.13
C GLU A 290 37.83 -8.45 -6.83
N LEU A 291 36.65 -7.84 -6.66
CA LEU A 291 35.75 -8.15 -5.54
C LEU A 291 35.29 -9.62 -5.54
N MET A 292 34.93 -10.17 -6.70
CA MET A 292 34.43 -11.54 -6.77
C MET A 292 35.54 -12.60 -6.67
N GLU A 293 36.74 -12.30 -7.14
CA GLU A 293 37.95 -13.12 -6.92
C GLU A 293 38.32 -13.10 -5.42
N THR A 294 38.26 -11.94 -4.77
CA THR A 294 38.44 -11.80 -3.31
C THR A 294 37.38 -12.57 -2.51
N VAL A 295 36.12 -12.59 -2.98
CA VAL A 295 35.02 -13.37 -2.37
C VAL A 295 35.20 -14.88 -2.59
N ASP A 296 35.72 -15.31 -3.73
CA ASP A 296 36.09 -16.71 -4.02
C ASP A 296 37.23 -17.21 -3.10
N GLU A 297 38.19 -16.35 -2.75
CA GLU A 297 39.32 -16.72 -1.89
C GLU A 297 39.02 -16.59 -0.38
N TYR A 298 38.40 -15.49 0.06
CA TYR A 298 38.28 -15.16 1.49
C TYR A 298 37.09 -15.79 2.19
N ILE A 299 35.93 -15.89 1.53
CA ILE A 299 34.75 -16.53 2.14
C ILE A 299 34.94 -18.05 2.04
N PRO A 300 34.94 -18.81 3.15
CA PRO A 300 35.19 -20.25 3.10
C PRO A 300 33.98 -21.01 2.54
N THR A 301 34.20 -22.10 1.80
CA THR A 301 33.12 -23.05 1.50
C THR A 301 32.66 -23.68 2.84
N PRO A 302 31.39 -23.52 3.24
CA PRO A 302 30.91 -24.05 4.51
C PRO A 302 30.63 -25.55 4.45
N GLU A 303 30.99 -26.29 5.50
CA GLU A 303 30.62 -27.70 5.63
C GLU A 303 29.08 -27.86 5.69
N ARG A 304 28.52 -28.64 4.77
CA ARG A 304 27.07 -28.84 4.64
C ARG A 304 26.63 -30.11 5.36
N GLU A 305 25.69 -30.00 6.30
CA GLU A 305 25.22 -31.13 7.13
C GLU A 305 24.22 -32.04 6.38
N THR A 306 24.64 -32.59 5.23
CA THR A 306 23.78 -33.39 4.32
C THR A 306 23.39 -34.77 4.85
N ASP A 307 24.14 -35.33 5.81
CA ASP A 307 23.84 -36.63 6.45
C ASP A 307 22.74 -36.54 7.53
N LYS A 308 22.34 -35.33 7.94
CA LYS A 308 21.28 -35.12 8.94
C LYS A 308 19.87 -35.24 8.33
N PRO A 309 18.81 -35.40 9.13
CA PRO A 309 17.44 -35.35 8.63
C PRO A 309 17.14 -34.00 7.96
N PHE A 310 16.38 -34.02 6.86
CA PHE A 310 16.01 -32.81 6.11
C PHE A 310 15.32 -31.75 6.99
N LEU A 311 15.76 -30.50 6.88
CA LEU A 311 15.06 -29.31 7.40
C LEU A 311 15.28 -28.11 6.46
N LEU A 312 14.19 -27.44 6.09
CA LEU A 312 14.13 -26.15 5.39
C LEU A 312 13.35 -25.15 6.24
N ALA A 313 13.91 -23.97 6.46
CA ALA A 313 13.20 -22.86 7.12
C ALA A 313 12.36 -22.09 6.09
N VAL A 314 11.05 -21.97 6.31
CA VAL A 314 10.15 -21.32 5.34
C VAL A 314 10.36 -19.81 5.40
N GLU A 315 10.81 -19.25 4.28
CA GLU A 315 11.01 -17.83 4.05
C GLU A 315 9.74 -17.19 3.48
N ASP A 316 9.19 -17.72 2.39
CA ASP A 316 7.95 -17.24 1.76
C ASP A 316 7.13 -18.41 1.16
N VAL A 317 5.88 -18.13 0.80
CA VAL A 317 4.89 -19.12 0.35
C VAL A 317 4.11 -18.57 -0.84
N PHE A 318 4.33 -19.17 -2.00
CA PHE A 318 3.68 -18.83 -3.27
C PHE A 318 2.64 -19.89 -3.65
N SER A 319 1.62 -19.50 -4.41
CA SER A 319 0.71 -20.46 -5.07
C SER A 319 0.89 -20.39 -6.57
N ILE A 320 1.27 -21.50 -7.20
CA ILE A 320 1.37 -21.60 -8.65
C ILE A 320 0.09 -22.23 -9.18
N SER A 321 -0.68 -21.46 -9.94
CA SER A 321 -1.95 -21.90 -10.54
C SER A 321 -1.76 -23.19 -11.33
N GLY A 322 -2.59 -24.20 -11.05
CA GLY A 322 -2.51 -25.53 -11.66
C GLY A 322 -1.36 -26.43 -11.18
N ARG A 323 -0.52 -26.00 -10.22
CA ARG A 323 0.54 -26.82 -9.60
C ARG A 323 0.41 -26.96 -8.08
N GLY A 324 -0.03 -25.91 -7.39
CA GLY A 324 -0.18 -25.89 -5.92
C GLY A 324 0.81 -24.97 -5.21
N THR A 325 0.96 -25.18 -3.90
CA THR A 325 1.72 -24.30 -2.99
C THR A 325 3.21 -24.61 -3.02
N VAL A 326 4.02 -23.60 -3.32
CA VAL A 326 5.48 -23.63 -3.26
C VAL A 326 5.94 -22.84 -2.03
N CYS A 327 6.66 -23.49 -1.14
CA CYS A 327 7.36 -22.82 -0.04
C CYS A 327 8.82 -22.61 -0.44
N THR A 328 9.36 -21.40 -0.27
CA THR A 328 10.78 -21.12 -0.51
C THR A 328 11.56 -21.08 0.79
N GLY A 329 12.85 -21.41 0.70
CA GLY A 329 13.82 -21.21 1.78
C GLY A 329 15.11 -22.00 1.56
N ARG A 330 16.11 -21.70 2.40
CA ARG A 330 17.37 -22.42 2.47
C ARG A 330 17.17 -23.77 3.18
N VAL A 331 17.67 -24.86 2.58
CA VAL A 331 17.83 -26.13 3.27
C VAL A 331 18.94 -25.96 4.30
N GLU A 332 18.65 -26.08 5.59
CA GLU A 332 19.67 -25.95 6.64
C GLU A 332 20.48 -27.23 6.79
N GLN A 333 19.81 -28.38 6.75
CA GLN A 333 20.40 -29.70 6.97
C GLN A 333 19.68 -30.77 6.14
N GLY A 334 20.40 -31.86 5.86
CA GLY A 334 19.92 -33.01 5.09
C GLY A 334 19.82 -32.79 3.58
N ILE A 335 19.01 -33.63 2.93
CA ILE A 335 18.70 -33.56 1.49
C ILE A 335 17.21 -33.86 1.31
N VAL A 336 16.50 -33.05 0.53
CA VAL A 336 15.11 -33.30 0.11
C VAL A 336 15.06 -33.80 -1.33
N LYS A 337 14.19 -34.77 -1.61
CA LYS A 337 14.01 -35.40 -2.93
C LYS A 337 12.54 -35.40 -3.36
N LYS A 338 12.32 -35.48 -4.68
CA LYS A 338 10.96 -35.56 -5.25
C LYS A 338 10.33 -36.92 -4.91
N GLY A 339 9.29 -36.89 -4.07
CA GLY A 339 8.60 -38.07 -3.54
C GLY A 339 8.62 -38.17 -2.02
N ASP A 340 9.48 -37.40 -1.33
CA ASP A 340 9.65 -37.50 0.13
C ASP A 340 8.40 -37.02 0.88
N GLU A 341 8.03 -37.75 1.93
CA GLU A 341 7.07 -37.28 2.95
C GLU A 341 7.75 -36.26 3.86
N VAL A 342 7.01 -35.20 4.23
CA VAL A 342 7.51 -34.12 5.10
C VAL A 342 6.48 -33.69 6.13
N GLU A 343 6.96 -33.16 7.25
CA GLU A 343 6.15 -32.51 8.29
C GLU A 343 6.43 -31.01 8.34
N ILE A 344 5.36 -30.21 8.41
CA ILE A 344 5.38 -28.75 8.51
C ILE A 344 5.06 -28.36 9.96
N LEU A 345 5.99 -27.63 10.60
CA LEU A 345 6.00 -27.38 12.06
C LEU A 345 6.18 -25.88 12.37
N GLY A 346 5.66 -25.44 13.52
CA GLY A 346 5.86 -24.08 14.06
C GLY A 346 4.63 -23.18 14.02
N ARG A 347 4.80 -21.92 14.45
CA ARG A 347 3.75 -20.89 14.60
C ARG A 347 2.54 -21.36 15.46
N GLY A 348 2.75 -22.30 16.38
CA GLY A 348 1.67 -22.87 17.21
C GLY A 348 0.61 -23.68 16.45
N LYS A 349 0.72 -23.86 15.12
CA LYS A 349 -0.16 -24.74 14.35
C LYS A 349 0.13 -26.20 14.71
N LYS A 350 -0.89 -27.07 14.59
CA LYS A 350 -0.69 -28.52 14.64
C LYS A 350 0.20 -28.97 13.48
N PRO A 351 1.06 -30.00 13.66
CA PRO A 351 1.85 -30.57 12.57
C PRO A 351 1.00 -30.96 11.37
N GLN A 352 1.44 -30.58 10.17
CA GLN A 352 0.79 -30.96 8.91
C GLN A 352 1.73 -31.88 8.13
N LYS A 353 1.18 -32.93 7.49
CA LYS A 353 1.95 -33.83 6.62
C LYS A 353 1.73 -33.47 5.15
N SER A 354 2.79 -33.51 4.35
CA SER A 354 2.74 -33.32 2.90
C SER A 354 3.73 -34.24 2.19
N VAL A 355 3.73 -34.20 0.86
CA VAL A 355 4.69 -34.90 0.00
C VAL A 355 5.30 -33.90 -0.98
N ILE A 356 6.63 -33.91 -1.10
CA ILE A 356 7.36 -33.03 -2.01
C ILE A 356 7.19 -33.52 -3.46
N THR A 357 6.54 -32.72 -4.28
CA THR A 357 6.24 -33.05 -5.69
C THR A 357 7.10 -32.31 -6.70
N GLY A 358 7.74 -31.23 -6.25
CA GLY A 358 8.61 -30.39 -7.04
C GLY A 358 9.70 -29.82 -6.14
N ILE A 359 10.92 -29.73 -6.68
CA ILE A 359 12.06 -29.03 -6.11
C ILE A 359 12.62 -28.22 -7.27
N ARG A 360 12.85 -26.94 -7.02
CA ARG A 360 13.29 -25.96 -8.02
C ARG A 360 14.21 -24.95 -7.36
N MET A 361 15.33 -24.66 -8.02
CA MET A 361 16.21 -23.54 -7.69
C MET A 361 16.09 -22.56 -8.85
N PHE A 362 15.74 -21.31 -8.54
CA PHE A 362 15.38 -20.26 -9.50
C PHE A 362 14.44 -20.78 -10.63
N ASN A 363 14.91 -20.82 -11.88
CA ASN A 363 14.13 -21.31 -13.03
C ASN A 363 14.38 -22.80 -13.39
N THR A 364 15.20 -23.52 -12.64
CA THR A 364 15.63 -24.89 -12.97
C THR A 364 15.08 -25.93 -11.97
N ASP A 365 14.37 -26.94 -12.50
CA ASP A 365 13.84 -28.05 -11.70
C ASP A 365 14.96 -29.05 -11.31
N LEU A 366 15.27 -29.15 -10.02
CA LEU A 366 16.31 -30.04 -9.48
C LEU A 366 15.79 -31.46 -9.21
N PRO A 367 16.62 -32.51 -9.24
CA PRO A 367 16.20 -33.85 -8.79
C PRO A 367 16.09 -33.92 -7.26
N GLU A 368 16.99 -33.25 -6.55
CA GLU A 368 17.11 -33.17 -5.10
C GLU A 368 17.65 -31.78 -4.68
N GLY A 369 17.44 -31.39 -3.42
CA GLY A 369 17.96 -30.15 -2.83
C GLY A 369 18.75 -30.47 -1.56
N PRO A 370 20.09 -30.38 -1.57
CA PRO A 370 20.93 -30.64 -0.41
C PRO A 370 21.07 -29.40 0.50
N ALA A 371 21.55 -29.61 1.73
CA ALA A 371 21.87 -28.56 2.69
C ALA A 371 22.73 -27.45 2.07
N GLY A 372 22.37 -26.20 2.39
CA GLY A 372 22.93 -24.99 1.81
C GLY A 372 22.18 -24.43 0.59
N TYR A 373 21.39 -25.23 -0.12
CA TYR A 373 20.68 -24.77 -1.32
C TYR A 373 19.41 -23.99 -0.96
N THR A 374 19.22 -22.82 -1.59
CA THR A 374 17.98 -22.04 -1.49
C THR A 374 16.99 -22.50 -2.58
N VAL A 375 15.87 -23.12 -2.16
CA VAL A 375 14.96 -23.85 -3.06
C VAL A 375 13.49 -23.53 -2.82
N GLY A 376 12.70 -23.61 -3.88
CA GLY A 376 11.24 -23.71 -3.84
C GLY A 376 10.81 -25.18 -3.84
N VAL A 377 10.12 -25.61 -2.77
CA VAL A 377 9.55 -26.96 -2.63
C VAL A 377 8.03 -26.94 -2.79
N LEU A 378 7.53 -27.73 -3.76
CA LEU A 378 6.11 -27.81 -4.10
C LEU A 378 5.42 -28.90 -3.25
N CYS A 379 4.61 -28.46 -2.29
CA CYS A 379 3.97 -29.32 -1.28
C CYS A 379 2.59 -29.80 -1.76
N ARG A 380 2.37 -31.11 -1.83
CA ARG A 380 1.09 -31.71 -2.24
C ARG A 380 0.01 -31.53 -1.18
N GLY A 381 -1.18 -31.08 -1.60
CA GLY A 381 -2.39 -31.09 -0.77
C GLY A 381 -2.39 -30.07 0.37
N ILE A 382 -1.56 -29.05 0.26
CA ILE A 382 -1.40 -27.97 1.23
C ILE A 382 -1.81 -26.66 0.56
N ASP A 383 -2.79 -25.95 1.12
CA ASP A 383 -3.22 -24.63 0.65
C ASP A 383 -2.23 -23.53 1.07
N LYS A 384 -2.20 -22.41 0.33
CA LYS A 384 -1.30 -21.28 0.63
C LYS A 384 -1.46 -20.79 2.08
N ASP A 385 -2.70 -20.61 2.53
CA ASP A 385 -3.04 -20.10 3.87
C ASP A 385 -2.74 -21.14 4.99
N ALA A 386 -2.42 -22.38 4.63
CA ALA A 386 -2.06 -23.43 5.58
C ALA A 386 -0.60 -23.31 6.09
N VAL A 387 0.30 -22.68 5.34
CA VAL A 387 1.74 -22.53 5.65
C VAL A 387 2.16 -21.07 5.68
N PHE A 388 3.00 -20.67 6.64
CA PHE A 388 3.50 -19.30 6.80
C PHE A 388 5.02 -19.24 7.00
N ARG A 389 5.63 -18.09 6.66
CA ARG A 389 7.02 -17.72 7.03
C ARG A 389 7.27 -17.98 8.51
N GLY A 390 8.41 -18.55 8.85
CA GLY A 390 8.74 -18.94 10.23
C GLY A 390 8.17 -20.29 10.69
N GLN A 391 7.57 -21.06 9.78
CA GLN A 391 7.47 -22.51 9.94
C GLN A 391 8.71 -23.19 9.37
N VAL A 392 8.93 -24.46 9.72
CA VAL A 392 9.93 -25.32 9.05
C VAL A 392 9.22 -26.46 8.32
N ILE A 393 9.79 -26.90 7.21
CA ILE A 393 9.43 -28.13 6.52
C ILE A 393 10.58 -29.10 6.76
N CYS A 394 10.29 -30.28 7.29
CA CYS A 394 11.33 -31.23 7.71
C CYS A 394 10.94 -32.68 7.43
N ALA A 395 11.92 -33.59 7.49
CA ALA A 395 11.63 -35.02 7.52
C ALA A 395 10.75 -35.36 8.75
N PRO A 396 9.77 -36.28 8.65
CA PRO A 396 8.84 -36.56 9.74
C PRO A 396 9.52 -36.91 11.07
N GLY A 397 9.18 -36.20 12.14
CA GLY A 397 9.79 -36.35 13.46
C GLY A 397 11.24 -35.86 13.62
N ALA A 398 11.84 -35.21 12.61
CA ALA A 398 13.23 -34.72 12.67
C ALA A 398 13.46 -33.65 13.75
N THR A 399 12.49 -32.76 13.96
CA THR A 399 12.52 -31.70 14.98
C THR A 399 11.19 -31.62 15.72
N LYS A 400 11.13 -30.83 16.79
CA LYS A 400 9.95 -30.69 17.67
C LYS A 400 9.70 -29.23 18.01
N THR A 401 8.43 -28.86 18.15
CA THR A 401 8.04 -27.53 18.63
C THR A 401 8.09 -27.47 20.14
N HIS A 402 8.84 -26.50 20.69
CA HIS A 402 8.89 -26.20 22.11
C HIS A 402 8.22 -24.84 22.39
N THR A 403 7.78 -24.63 23.63
CA THR A 403 7.37 -23.29 24.14
C THR A 403 8.35 -22.78 25.18
N LYS A 404 8.76 -23.61 26.15
CA LYS A 404 9.76 -23.25 27.17
C LYS A 404 11.17 -23.68 26.77
N PHE A 405 12.17 -22.84 27.05
CA PHE A 405 13.59 -23.14 26.84
C PHE A 405 14.48 -22.40 27.85
N LYS A 406 15.74 -22.83 27.97
CA LYS A 406 16.81 -22.08 28.63
C LYS A 406 17.85 -21.63 27.62
N ALA A 407 18.34 -20.41 27.79
CA ALA A 407 19.37 -19.82 26.95
C ALA A 407 20.28 -18.89 27.74
N ASN A 408 21.55 -18.85 27.38
CA ASN A 408 22.44 -17.77 27.78
C ASN A 408 22.14 -16.54 26.90
N ILE A 409 21.89 -15.37 27.49
CA ILE A 409 21.45 -14.16 26.80
C ILE A 409 22.34 -12.97 27.15
N TYR A 410 22.95 -12.37 26.13
CA TYR A 410 23.56 -11.05 26.21
C TYR A 410 22.50 -9.97 26.04
N PHE A 411 22.46 -8.97 26.93
CA PHE A 411 21.61 -7.79 26.78
C PHE A 411 22.41 -6.63 26.17
N ALA A 412 21.97 -6.10 25.03
CA ALA A 412 22.71 -5.09 24.28
C ALA A 412 22.63 -3.71 24.94
N LYS A 413 23.77 -3.02 25.01
CA LYS A 413 23.87 -1.67 25.58
C LYS A 413 23.20 -0.63 24.69
N LYS A 414 22.87 0.54 25.25
CA LYS A 414 22.32 1.69 24.52
C LYS A 414 23.16 2.06 23.28
N ASP A 415 24.48 2.06 23.42
CA ASP A 415 25.42 2.48 22.36
C ASP A 415 25.62 1.39 21.30
N GLU A 416 25.21 0.15 21.60
CA GLU A 416 25.08 -1.00 20.69
C GLU A 416 23.68 -1.04 20.03
N GLY A 417 22.88 0.03 20.17
CA GLY A 417 21.50 0.12 19.66
C GLY A 417 20.42 -0.50 20.56
N GLY A 418 20.80 -1.02 21.73
CA GLY A 418 19.93 -1.72 22.66
C GLY A 418 19.22 -0.83 23.69
N ARG A 419 19.15 -1.30 24.94
CA ARG A 419 18.40 -0.63 26.02
C ARG A 419 19.33 0.22 26.90
N SER A 420 18.75 1.28 27.47
CA SER A 420 19.31 2.01 28.62
C SER A 420 18.81 1.46 29.96
N ASN A 421 17.61 0.87 29.96
CA ASN A 421 16.89 0.48 31.17
C ASN A 421 17.03 -1.04 31.38
N PRO A 422 17.13 -1.51 32.65
CA PRO A 422 17.22 -2.94 32.95
C PRO A 422 16.07 -3.76 32.38
N VAL A 423 16.29 -5.08 32.34
CA VAL A 423 15.30 -6.09 31.97
C VAL A 423 15.00 -6.94 33.20
N MET A 424 13.73 -7.22 33.49
CA MET A 424 13.29 -7.95 34.70
C MET A 424 12.53 -9.23 34.31
N PRO A 425 12.47 -10.26 35.17
CA PRO A 425 11.53 -11.37 35.02
C PRO A 425 10.10 -10.84 34.84
N GLY A 426 9.36 -11.45 33.91
CA GLY A 426 8.05 -10.98 33.45
C GLY A 426 8.08 -10.25 32.11
N TYR A 427 9.23 -9.72 31.69
CA TYR A 427 9.40 -8.96 30.45
C TYR A 427 9.14 -9.79 29.18
N MET A 428 8.50 -9.19 28.16
CA MET A 428 7.98 -9.89 26.97
C MET A 428 8.45 -9.33 25.60
N PRO A 429 9.69 -9.61 25.14
CA PRO A 429 10.18 -9.18 23.83
C PRO A 429 9.83 -10.16 22.70
N VAL A 430 10.11 -9.76 21.45
CA VAL A 430 10.00 -10.63 20.27
C VAL A 430 11.32 -11.35 20.04
N PHE A 431 11.28 -12.68 20.02
CA PHE A 431 12.42 -13.56 19.74
C PHE A 431 12.43 -13.92 18.24
N TYR A 432 13.63 -13.97 17.65
CA TYR A 432 13.85 -14.26 16.24
C TYR A 432 14.68 -15.54 16.10
N PHE A 433 14.03 -16.64 15.71
CA PHE A 433 14.65 -17.94 15.44
C PHE A 433 14.54 -18.26 13.95
N ARG A 434 15.66 -18.43 13.24
CA ARG A 434 15.67 -18.69 11.78
C ARG A 434 14.87 -17.61 11.02
N THR A 435 13.75 -17.97 10.40
CA THR A 435 12.80 -17.06 9.72
C THR A 435 11.57 -16.69 10.58
N CYS A 436 11.48 -17.16 11.83
CA CYS A 436 10.34 -17.01 12.72
C CYS A 436 10.53 -15.89 13.75
N ASP A 437 9.61 -14.92 13.74
CA ASP A 437 9.40 -13.94 14.80
C ASP A 437 8.28 -14.38 15.76
N VAL A 438 8.56 -14.48 17.06
CA VAL A 438 7.59 -14.95 18.07
C VAL A 438 7.81 -14.26 19.41
N THR A 439 6.75 -13.70 20.00
CA THR A 439 6.82 -13.13 21.35
C THR A 439 7.09 -14.21 22.39
N GLY A 440 7.95 -13.90 23.34
CA GLY A 440 8.20 -14.77 24.50
C GLY A 440 8.33 -13.95 25.77
N LYS A 441 8.17 -14.60 26.92
CA LYS A 441 8.32 -14.04 28.26
C LYS A 441 9.60 -14.57 28.88
N ILE A 442 10.39 -13.71 29.52
CA ILE A 442 11.48 -14.15 30.40
C ILE A 442 10.86 -14.49 31.76
N GLU A 443 10.89 -15.76 32.16
CA GLU A 443 10.30 -16.24 33.42
C GLU A 443 11.25 -16.09 34.61
N GLY A 444 12.56 -16.23 34.38
CA GLY A 444 13.57 -16.15 35.43
C GLY A 444 14.98 -16.00 34.85
N MET A 445 15.88 -15.43 35.66
CA MET A 445 17.23 -15.05 35.28
C MET A 445 18.23 -15.59 36.30
N VAL A 446 19.34 -16.14 35.82
CA VAL A 446 20.41 -16.71 36.64
C VAL A 446 21.76 -16.18 36.16
N SER A 447 22.59 -15.70 37.09
CA SER A 447 23.94 -15.22 36.80
C SER A 447 24.88 -16.36 36.37
N SER A 448 26.05 -16.03 35.82
CA SER A 448 27.16 -16.98 35.60
C SER A 448 27.45 -17.86 36.81
N ASP A 449 27.27 -17.30 38.00
CA ASP A 449 27.64 -17.89 39.29
C ASP A 449 26.51 -18.77 39.88
N GLY A 450 25.42 -18.97 39.14
CA GLY A 450 24.30 -19.84 39.55
C GLY A 450 23.26 -19.19 40.48
N ASN A 451 23.46 -17.94 40.90
CA ASN A 451 22.50 -17.18 41.71
C ASN A 451 21.34 -16.63 40.87
N GLU A 452 20.12 -16.67 41.40
CA GLU A 452 18.96 -15.99 40.79
C GLU A 452 19.14 -14.46 40.82
N VAL A 453 18.72 -13.79 39.75
CA VAL A 453 18.86 -12.34 39.57
C VAL A 453 17.49 -11.72 39.29
N GLN A 454 17.16 -10.62 39.97
CA GLN A 454 15.87 -9.93 39.78
C GLN A 454 15.87 -8.91 38.63
N MET A 455 17.05 -8.57 38.09
CA MET A 455 17.23 -7.63 37.00
C MET A 455 18.53 -7.89 36.24
N ALA A 456 18.48 -7.81 34.91
CA ALA A 456 19.63 -7.83 34.01
C ALA A 456 19.91 -6.40 33.53
N MET A 457 21.17 -5.97 33.59
CA MET A 457 21.62 -4.69 33.07
C MET A 457 21.96 -4.79 31.57
N PRO A 458 21.81 -3.71 30.79
CA PRO A 458 22.38 -3.64 29.44
C PRO A 458 23.91 -3.79 29.53
N GLY A 459 24.46 -4.83 28.91
CA GLY A 459 25.85 -5.26 29.00
C GLY A 459 26.06 -6.61 29.70
N ASP A 460 25.04 -7.17 30.38
CA ASP A 460 25.15 -8.45 31.07
C ASP A 460 25.00 -9.66 30.14
N ASN A 461 25.67 -10.77 30.49
CA ASN A 461 25.40 -12.11 29.96
C ASN A 461 24.74 -12.95 31.06
N ILE A 462 23.47 -13.31 30.91
CA ILE A 462 22.64 -13.95 31.94
C ILE A 462 21.90 -15.16 31.37
N THR A 463 21.85 -16.26 32.12
CA THR A 463 21.11 -17.46 31.72
C THR A 463 19.63 -17.29 32.06
N CYS A 464 18.84 -17.07 31.02
CA CYS A 464 17.39 -16.86 31.11
C CYS A 464 16.63 -18.17 30.89
N THR A 465 15.51 -18.31 31.61
CA THR A 465 14.44 -19.26 31.28
C THR A 465 13.31 -18.49 30.60
N CYS A 466 12.88 -18.95 29.42
CA CYS A 466 11.97 -18.22 28.56
C CYS A 466 10.79 -19.09 28.10
N GLU A 467 9.60 -18.50 27.95
CA GLU A 467 8.40 -19.12 27.40
C GLU A 467 7.86 -18.36 26.19
N LEU A 468 7.77 -19.03 25.04
CA LEU A 468 7.19 -18.50 23.80
C LEU A 468 5.67 -18.67 23.80
N ILE A 469 4.94 -17.66 23.32
CA ILE A 469 3.46 -17.71 23.22
C ILE A 469 2.96 -18.76 22.21
N ALA A 470 3.84 -19.28 21.34
CA ALA A 470 3.50 -20.24 20.31
C ALA A 470 4.61 -21.30 20.16
N GLY A 471 4.19 -22.56 19.97
CA GLY A 471 5.11 -23.68 19.74
C GLY A 471 5.99 -23.47 18.52
N THR A 472 7.31 -23.43 18.72
CA THR A 472 8.32 -23.03 17.73
C THR A 472 9.42 -24.10 17.63
N PRO A 473 9.89 -24.46 16.42
CA PRO A 473 10.93 -25.47 16.23
C PRO A 473 12.31 -24.92 16.63
N ILE A 474 12.70 -25.18 17.88
CA ILE A 474 13.95 -24.70 18.50
C ILE A 474 14.79 -25.86 19.05
N GLU A 475 16.10 -25.74 18.93
CA GLU A 475 17.08 -26.81 19.17
C GLU A 475 18.25 -26.30 20.02
N LYS A 476 18.97 -27.20 20.69
CA LYS A 476 20.17 -26.85 21.46
C LYS A 476 21.29 -26.36 20.53
N GLY A 477 21.97 -25.28 20.91
CA GLY A 477 23.03 -24.63 20.13
C GLY A 477 22.53 -23.61 19.12
N MET A 478 21.21 -23.42 18.99
CA MET A 478 20.62 -22.42 18.11
C MET A 478 20.83 -21.00 18.66
N ARG A 479 21.23 -20.07 17.79
CA ARG A 479 21.30 -18.63 18.06
C ARG A 479 19.94 -17.98 17.81
N PHE A 480 19.66 -16.89 18.53
CA PHE A 480 18.50 -16.02 18.30
C PHE A 480 18.81 -14.58 18.68
N ALA A 481 18.06 -13.65 18.07
CA ALA A 481 18.04 -12.24 18.46
C ALA A 481 16.72 -11.90 19.19
N MET A 482 16.75 -10.85 20.02
CA MET A 482 15.59 -10.29 20.70
C MET A 482 15.40 -8.84 20.26
N ARG A 483 14.16 -8.44 19.91
CA ARG A 483 13.81 -7.05 19.57
C ARG A 483 12.58 -6.54 20.31
N GLU A 484 12.54 -5.23 20.49
CA GLU A 484 11.47 -4.42 21.09
C GLU A 484 11.50 -3.04 20.44
N GLY A 485 10.34 -2.44 20.10
CA GLY A 485 10.27 -1.04 19.66
C GLY A 485 11.16 -0.70 18.45
N GLY A 486 11.42 -1.66 17.58
CA GLY A 486 12.36 -1.54 16.45
C GLY A 486 13.84 -1.74 16.80
N ARG A 487 14.23 -1.81 18.08
CA ARG A 487 15.63 -1.97 18.54
C ARG A 487 15.99 -3.42 18.80
N THR A 488 17.28 -3.74 18.73
CA THR A 488 17.84 -5.05 19.08
C THR A 488 18.35 -5.01 20.50
N ILE A 489 17.65 -5.69 21.40
CA ILE A 489 17.83 -5.54 22.86
C ILE A 489 18.72 -6.62 23.47
N GLY A 490 18.98 -7.70 22.73
CA GLY A 490 19.77 -8.83 23.21
C GLY A 490 19.90 -9.95 22.19
N GLN A 491 20.80 -10.88 22.51
CA GLN A 491 21.19 -12.03 21.69
C GLN A 491 21.23 -13.25 22.60
N GLY A 492 20.91 -14.45 22.11
CA GLY A 492 21.05 -15.64 22.95
C GLY A 492 21.38 -16.93 22.21
N LEU A 493 21.83 -17.90 23.01
CA LEU A 493 22.19 -19.24 22.60
C LEU A 493 21.39 -20.26 23.41
N ILE A 494 20.61 -21.12 22.76
CA ILE A 494 19.75 -22.09 23.44
C ILE A 494 20.60 -23.22 24.04
N GLU A 495 20.56 -23.36 25.37
CA GLU A 495 21.26 -24.42 26.10
C GLU A 495 20.44 -25.71 26.19
N VAL A 496 19.13 -25.57 26.41
CA VAL A 496 18.17 -26.68 26.59
C VAL A 496 16.78 -26.26 26.12
N GLY A 497 16.22 -26.96 25.12
CA GLY A 497 14.78 -26.93 24.84
C GLY A 497 14.03 -27.77 25.85
N LEU A 498 13.09 -27.19 26.60
CA LEU A 498 12.32 -27.91 27.62
C LEU A 498 11.05 -28.50 26.97
N ALA A 499 10.79 -29.79 27.20
CA ALA A 499 9.61 -30.44 26.64
C ALA A 499 8.33 -29.88 27.26
N SER A 500 7.35 -29.54 26.43
CA SER A 500 6.04 -29.07 26.88
C SER A 500 5.27 -30.22 27.55
N GLN A 501 4.90 -30.05 28.82
CA GLN A 501 3.89 -30.90 29.44
C GLN A 501 2.52 -30.50 28.89
N SER A 502 1.75 -31.47 28.41
CA SER A 502 0.40 -31.26 27.91
C SER A 502 -0.58 -31.02 29.06
N PHE A 503 -0.76 -29.77 29.45
CA PHE A 503 -1.83 -29.37 30.37
C PHE A 503 -3.19 -29.53 29.70
N ALA A 504 -3.87 -30.64 30.01
CA ALA A 504 -5.29 -30.78 29.75
C ALA A 504 -6.04 -29.86 30.73
N VAL A 505 -6.80 -28.90 30.21
CA VAL A 505 -7.69 -28.06 31.02
C VAL A 505 -8.77 -28.96 31.63
N ALA A 506 -8.81 -29.03 32.96
CA ALA A 506 -9.72 -29.89 33.70
C ALA A 506 -11.15 -29.31 33.71
N GLY A 507 -11.86 -29.46 32.60
CA GLY A 507 -13.28 -29.12 32.50
C GLY A 507 -14.13 -30.02 33.40
N SER A 508 -14.96 -29.40 34.25
CA SER A 508 -15.84 -30.04 35.23
C SER A 508 -17.08 -30.68 34.59
N GLY A 509 -16.87 -31.73 33.78
CA GLY A 509 -17.94 -32.45 33.10
C GLY A 509 -18.71 -33.42 34.00
N THR A 510 -19.98 -33.14 34.26
CA THR A 510 -20.96 -34.17 34.65
C THR A 510 -21.32 -35.03 33.42
N PRO A 511 -21.45 -36.36 33.57
CA PRO A 511 -21.56 -37.26 32.43
C PRO A 511 -22.98 -37.34 31.85
N VAL A 512 -23.10 -37.21 30.52
CA VAL A 512 -24.30 -37.57 29.75
C VAL A 512 -23.98 -38.83 28.95
N GLN A 513 -24.85 -39.84 29.03
CA GLN A 513 -24.64 -41.13 28.37
C GLN A 513 -24.90 -41.08 26.86
N GLU A 514 -24.12 -41.82 26.09
CA GLU A 514 -24.43 -42.12 24.68
C GLU A 514 -25.72 -42.94 24.57
N GLN A 515 -26.55 -42.61 23.56
CA GLN A 515 -27.52 -43.57 23.01
C GLN A 515 -27.34 -43.71 21.51
N VAL A 516 -27.04 -44.94 21.10
CA VAL A 516 -26.85 -45.37 19.71
C VAL A 516 -28.14 -45.22 18.91
N ARG A 517 -28.04 -44.75 17.66
CA ARG A 517 -29.13 -44.84 16.67
C ARG A 517 -28.75 -45.80 15.53
N PRO A 518 -29.60 -46.79 15.18
CA PRO A 518 -29.35 -47.71 14.09
C PRO A 518 -29.69 -47.13 12.71
N THR A 519 -29.23 -47.82 11.66
CA THR A 519 -29.38 -47.47 10.25
C THR A 519 -30.56 -48.17 9.56
N SER A 520 -31.29 -47.47 8.67
CA SER A 520 -32.15 -48.13 7.66
C SER A 520 -32.50 -47.26 6.43
N LEU A 521 -31.89 -47.62 5.29
CA LEU A 521 -32.48 -47.78 3.95
C LEU A 521 -33.44 -46.73 3.29
N ARG A 522 -32.94 -46.18 2.16
CA ARG A 522 -33.58 -45.93 0.82
C ARG A 522 -35.10 -45.67 0.71
N GLY A 523 -35.49 -44.57 0.01
CA GLY A 523 -36.90 -44.28 -0.28
C GLY A 523 -37.31 -43.30 -1.41
N LYS A 524 -36.73 -43.39 -2.63
CA LYS A 524 -37.23 -42.80 -3.92
C LYS A 524 -37.44 -41.26 -4.04
N VAL A 525 -37.64 -40.83 -5.30
CA VAL A 525 -37.91 -39.45 -5.79
C VAL A 525 -39.26 -39.45 -6.54
N SER A 526 -40.03 -38.36 -6.45
CA SER A 526 -41.14 -38.02 -7.35
C SER A 526 -41.41 -36.49 -7.34
N GLU A 527 -42.18 -36.00 -8.30
CA GLU A 527 -42.17 -34.59 -8.74
C GLU A 527 -43.25 -33.69 -8.10
N ALA A 528 -43.29 -32.42 -8.53
CA ALA A 528 -44.20 -31.36 -8.05
C ALA A 528 -45.63 -31.48 -8.62
N PRO A 529 -46.58 -30.60 -8.19
CA PRO A 529 -46.91 -29.48 -9.08
C PRO A 529 -47.11 -28.13 -8.36
N SER A 530 -47.63 -27.13 -9.08
CA SER A 530 -47.59 -25.70 -8.75
C SER A 530 -48.97 -25.03 -8.57
N SER A 531 -48.92 -23.77 -8.10
CA SER A 531 -49.76 -22.62 -8.50
C SER A 531 -50.86 -22.05 -7.57
N SER A 532 -50.75 -20.72 -7.38
CA SER A 532 -51.80 -19.69 -7.41
C SER A 532 -52.77 -19.43 -6.22
N ASN A 533 -52.85 -18.12 -5.91
CA ASN A 533 -54.00 -17.31 -5.48
C ASN A 533 -54.61 -17.42 -4.06
N LEU A 534 -54.58 -16.28 -3.35
CA LEU A 534 -55.59 -15.81 -2.39
C LEU A 534 -55.68 -14.26 -2.44
N PRO A 535 -56.87 -13.65 -2.50
CA PRO A 535 -57.07 -12.19 -2.38
C PRO A 535 -57.33 -11.74 -0.91
N LEU A 536 -57.45 -10.41 -0.70
CA LEU A 536 -57.63 -9.78 0.62
C LEU A 536 -59.07 -9.95 1.18
N GLY A 537 -59.22 -9.88 2.52
CA GLY A 537 -60.53 -9.67 3.15
C GLY A 537 -60.60 -9.68 4.69
N ALA A 538 -61.01 -8.54 5.26
CA ALA A 538 -61.64 -8.36 6.59
C ALA A 538 -60.81 -8.60 7.89
N LEU A 539 -61.37 -8.07 8.99
CA LEU A 539 -60.78 -7.91 10.32
C LEU A 539 -61.85 -8.20 11.39
N ALA A 540 -61.56 -9.00 12.42
CA ALA A 540 -62.45 -9.26 13.56
C ALA A 540 -61.66 -9.64 14.83
N LEU A 541 -62.25 -9.44 16.02
CA LEU A 541 -61.57 -9.55 17.31
C LEU A 541 -61.90 -10.83 18.09
N ALA A 542 -60.87 -11.38 18.75
CA ALA A 542 -60.86 -12.14 20.01
C ALA A 542 -61.99 -13.15 20.36
N THR A 543 -61.59 -14.43 20.50
CA THR A 543 -61.77 -15.20 21.75
C THR A 543 -60.81 -16.40 21.77
N ALA A 544 -60.60 -17.04 22.93
CA ALA A 544 -59.46 -17.95 23.16
C ALA A 544 -59.80 -19.45 23.18
N GLY A 545 -58.87 -20.31 22.74
CA GLY A 545 -58.95 -21.76 22.90
C GLY A 545 -57.85 -22.56 22.17
N ALA A 546 -57.56 -23.76 22.66
CA ALA A 546 -56.80 -24.85 22.03
C ALA A 546 -55.33 -24.61 21.60
N VAL A 547 -54.44 -25.00 22.53
CA VAL A 547 -53.02 -25.38 22.39
C VAL A 547 -52.65 -26.09 21.07
N GLY A 548 -51.55 -25.67 20.41
CA GLY A 548 -50.85 -26.47 19.39
C GLY A 548 -49.94 -25.67 18.42
N PHE A 549 -48.70 -26.14 18.20
CA PHE A 549 -47.81 -25.76 17.08
C PHE A 549 -47.64 -24.24 16.75
N GLN A 550 -47.08 -23.44 17.66
CA GLN A 550 -46.64 -22.05 17.37
C GLN A 550 -45.21 -21.68 17.81
N GLY A 551 -44.25 -22.61 17.75
CA GLY A 551 -42.83 -22.30 18.06
C GLY A 551 -42.17 -21.31 17.08
N ALA A 552 -41.99 -21.73 15.82
CA ALA A 552 -41.09 -21.05 14.88
C ALA A 552 -41.57 -19.72 14.27
N ARG A 553 -42.86 -19.35 14.43
CA ARG A 553 -43.41 -18.08 13.89
C ARG A 553 -43.51 -16.96 14.93
N ARG A 554 -43.55 -17.27 16.24
CA ARG A 554 -43.54 -16.23 17.29
C ARG A 554 -42.17 -15.60 17.46
N SER A 555 -41.09 -16.38 17.49
CA SER A 555 -39.71 -15.86 17.65
C SER A 555 -39.34 -14.82 16.59
N LYS A 556 -39.60 -15.08 15.30
CA LYS A 556 -39.33 -14.11 14.22
C LYS A 556 -40.21 -12.86 14.26
N LYS A 557 -41.36 -12.87 14.93
CA LYS A 557 -42.20 -11.68 15.11
C LYS A 557 -41.82 -10.90 16.37
N ALA A 558 -41.39 -11.59 17.44
CA ALA A 558 -40.83 -11.00 18.65
C ALA A 558 -39.48 -10.30 18.34
N ALA A 559 -38.53 -11.01 17.74
CA ALA A 559 -37.23 -10.44 17.36
C ALA A 559 -37.36 -9.25 16.40
N ARG A 560 -38.33 -9.29 15.46
CA ARG A 560 -38.60 -8.14 14.57
C ARG A 560 -39.28 -6.97 15.31
N ALA A 561 -40.07 -7.22 16.35
CA ALA A 561 -40.61 -6.16 17.20
C ALA A 561 -39.52 -5.57 18.12
N GLN A 562 -38.67 -6.39 18.71
CA GLN A 562 -37.52 -5.96 19.52
C GLN A 562 -36.52 -5.16 18.69
N ALA A 563 -36.22 -5.57 17.45
CA ALA A 563 -35.41 -4.77 16.53
C ALA A 563 -36.07 -3.42 16.15
N ILE A 564 -37.40 -3.35 16.05
CA ILE A 564 -38.11 -2.08 15.84
C ILE A 564 -38.03 -1.18 17.09
N VAL A 565 -38.00 -1.75 18.30
CA VAL A 565 -37.81 -1.00 19.56
C VAL A 565 -36.36 -0.54 19.74
N ARG A 566 -35.36 -1.35 19.34
CA ARG A 566 -33.92 -0.98 19.37
C ARG A 566 -33.59 0.29 18.58
N HIS A 567 -34.39 0.66 17.59
CA HIS A 567 -34.20 1.87 16.76
C HIS A 567 -35.19 3.00 17.07
N ALA A 568 -35.73 3.05 18.29
CA ALA A 568 -36.59 4.14 18.76
C ALA A 568 -35.84 5.30 19.45
N LYS A 569 -34.55 5.11 19.76
CA LYS A 569 -33.63 6.13 20.32
C LYS A 569 -32.70 6.67 19.22
N ASP A 570 -32.22 7.90 19.37
CA ASP A 570 -31.20 8.47 18.50
C ASP A 570 -29.89 7.67 18.58
N HIS A 571 -29.26 7.39 17.43
CA HIS A 571 -27.99 6.66 17.35
C HIS A 571 -26.82 7.62 17.14
N ILE A 572 -25.90 7.66 18.11
CA ILE A 572 -24.73 8.54 18.14
C ILE A 572 -23.46 7.71 18.26
N ASN A 573 -22.45 8.03 17.46
CA ASN A 573 -21.12 7.45 17.59
C ASN A 573 -20.29 8.36 18.51
N ILE A 574 -19.64 7.81 19.54
CA ILE A 574 -18.72 8.55 20.40
C ILE A 574 -17.42 7.76 20.58
N GLY A 575 -16.46 8.30 21.32
CA GLY A 575 -15.29 7.50 21.72
C GLY A 575 -14.27 8.25 22.56
N THR A 576 -13.43 7.50 23.23
CA THR A 576 -12.39 7.98 24.15
C THR A 576 -11.11 8.39 23.41
N ILE A 577 -10.59 9.57 23.72
CA ILE A 577 -9.32 10.11 23.20
C ILE A 577 -8.47 10.67 24.35
N GLY A 578 -7.15 10.81 24.16
CA GLY A 578 -6.22 11.25 25.20
C GLY A 578 -4.97 10.36 25.28
N HIS A 579 -3.99 10.80 26.06
CA HIS A 579 -2.65 10.20 26.19
C HIS A 579 -2.65 8.73 26.66
N VAL A 580 -1.49 8.08 26.55
CA VAL A 580 -1.21 6.73 27.07
C VAL A 580 -1.53 6.69 28.58
N ASP A 581 -2.00 5.55 29.09
CA ASP A 581 -2.24 5.27 30.52
C ASP A 581 -3.14 6.26 31.29
N HIS A 582 -3.82 7.18 30.60
CA HIS A 582 -4.90 8.01 31.14
C HIS A 582 -6.19 7.20 31.42
N GLY A 583 -6.24 5.92 31.07
CA GLY A 583 -7.34 5.01 31.42
C GLY A 583 -8.57 5.07 30.50
N LYS A 584 -8.39 5.40 29.21
CA LYS A 584 -9.46 5.38 28.18
C LYS A 584 -10.25 4.07 28.18
N THR A 585 -9.58 2.94 27.93
CA THR A 585 -10.19 1.61 27.86
C THR A 585 -10.84 1.20 29.19
N THR A 586 -10.29 1.64 30.33
CA THR A 586 -10.90 1.48 31.67
C THR A 586 -12.21 2.25 31.79
N LEU A 587 -12.28 3.48 31.27
CA LEU A 587 -13.49 4.29 31.21
C LEU A 587 -14.53 3.67 30.26
N SER A 588 -14.11 3.21 29.08
CA SER A 588 -14.96 2.52 28.10
C SER A 588 -15.57 1.24 28.68
N ALA A 589 -14.81 0.48 29.47
CA ALA A 589 -15.29 -0.68 30.23
C ALA A 589 -16.27 -0.29 31.35
N ALA A 590 -15.96 0.77 32.11
CA ALA A 590 -16.82 1.28 33.17
C ALA A 590 -18.17 1.75 32.62
N ILE A 591 -18.18 2.54 31.53
CA ILE A 591 -19.41 2.98 30.87
C ILE A 591 -20.21 1.79 30.34
N SER A 592 -19.59 0.81 29.67
CA SER A 592 -20.30 -0.39 29.18
C SER A 592 -21.01 -1.16 30.30
N LEU A 593 -20.40 -1.25 31.49
CA LEU A 593 -20.98 -1.94 32.64
C LEU A 593 -22.04 -1.10 33.38
N VAL A 594 -21.78 0.20 33.60
CA VAL A 594 -22.71 1.14 34.27
C VAL A 594 -23.94 1.39 33.42
N CYS A 595 -23.79 1.73 32.13
CA CYS A 595 -24.90 1.97 31.23
C CYS A 595 -25.61 0.68 30.78
N GLY A 596 -24.94 -0.48 30.88
CA GLY A 596 -25.53 -1.78 30.65
C GLY A 596 -26.71 -2.15 31.57
N GLN A 597 -27.06 -1.31 32.56
CA GLN A 597 -28.30 -1.44 33.35
C GLN A 597 -29.55 -0.81 32.69
N PHE A 598 -29.37 0.11 31.73
CA PHE A 598 -30.48 0.79 31.04
C PHE A 598 -30.89 0.12 29.72
N SER A 599 -30.11 -0.86 29.21
CA SER A 599 -30.48 -1.55 27.97
C SER A 599 -31.70 -2.46 28.19
N THR A 600 -32.54 -2.52 27.16
CA THR A 600 -33.81 -3.27 27.16
C THR A 600 -33.67 -4.70 26.64
N SER A 601 -32.45 -5.26 26.56
CA SER A 601 -32.22 -6.62 26.03
C SER A 601 -31.13 -7.42 26.75
N ASP A 602 -31.35 -8.72 26.92
CA ASP A 602 -30.39 -9.70 27.50
C ASP A 602 -29.13 -9.96 26.64
N ASP A 603 -28.91 -9.14 25.60
CA ASP A 603 -28.13 -9.46 24.40
C ASP A 603 -27.09 -8.36 24.09
N THR A 604 -27.17 -7.19 24.76
CA THR A 604 -26.06 -6.23 24.85
C THR A 604 -24.95 -6.82 25.71
N THR A 605 -23.84 -7.21 25.09
CA THR A 605 -22.68 -7.77 25.80
C THR A 605 -22.08 -6.72 26.73
N LYS A 606 -22.25 -6.91 28.05
CA LYS A 606 -21.50 -6.19 29.08
C LYS A 606 -20.01 -6.49 28.92
N LYS A 607 -19.27 -5.67 28.17
CA LYS A 607 -17.86 -5.94 27.88
C LYS A 607 -16.99 -5.58 29.08
N SER A 608 -16.32 -6.58 29.63
CA SER A 608 -15.22 -6.36 30.56
C SER A 608 -14.03 -5.69 29.84
N TYR A 609 -13.10 -5.11 30.61
CA TYR A 609 -11.86 -4.51 30.10
C TYR A 609 -11.08 -5.48 29.18
N GLU A 610 -11.00 -6.76 29.56
CA GLU A 610 -10.35 -7.81 28.75
C GLU A 610 -11.09 -8.10 27.43
N GLU A 611 -12.38 -7.81 27.34
CA GLU A 611 -13.20 -7.98 26.12
C GLU A 611 -13.21 -6.74 25.22
N ILE A 612 -12.46 -5.69 25.58
CA ILE A 612 -12.20 -4.50 24.76
C ILE A 612 -10.77 -4.60 24.20
N ASP A 613 -9.76 -4.75 25.06
CA ASP A 613 -8.39 -5.14 24.67
C ASP A 613 -8.34 -6.66 24.38
N ASN A 614 -8.96 -7.04 23.27
CA ASN A 614 -9.22 -8.44 22.90
C ASN A 614 -8.09 -9.04 22.02
N ALA A 615 -7.27 -8.21 21.37
CA ALA A 615 -6.21 -8.72 20.51
C ALA A 615 -5.06 -9.33 21.36
N PRO A 616 -4.44 -10.44 20.91
CA PRO A 616 -3.29 -11.03 21.59
C PRO A 616 -2.08 -10.09 21.73
N GLU A 617 -1.98 -9.05 20.90
CA GLU A 617 -0.92 -8.04 20.96
C GLU A 617 -1.23 -6.91 21.96
N GLU A 618 -2.51 -6.58 22.17
CA GLU A 618 -2.97 -5.58 23.16
C GLU A 618 -2.74 -6.12 24.58
N ARG A 619 -3.27 -7.31 24.86
CA ARG A 619 -3.09 -8.00 26.15
C ARG A 619 -1.64 -8.30 26.49
N ALA A 620 -0.76 -8.40 25.48
CA ALA A 620 0.67 -8.63 25.67
C ALA A 620 1.48 -7.33 25.91
N ARG A 621 0.90 -6.15 25.66
CA ARG A 621 1.57 -4.85 25.86
C ARG A 621 0.89 -3.93 26.88
N GLY A 622 -0.34 -4.21 27.29
CA GLY A 622 -1.11 -3.37 28.21
C GLY A 622 -1.59 -2.06 27.60
N ILE A 623 -1.62 -1.97 26.26
CA ILE A 623 -2.07 -0.79 25.51
C ILE A 623 -3.02 -1.19 24.40
N THR A 624 -4.06 -0.39 24.19
CA THR A 624 -4.95 -0.45 23.03
C THR A 624 -4.14 -0.28 21.73
N ILE A 625 -4.46 -1.06 20.70
CA ILE A 625 -3.76 -1.04 19.40
C ILE A 625 -4.76 -0.77 18.28
N ASN A 626 -5.89 -1.47 18.30
CA ASN A 626 -7.00 -1.32 17.37
C ASN A 626 -8.01 -0.28 17.89
N ALA A 627 -8.94 0.14 17.04
CA ALA A 627 -10.10 0.92 17.48
C ALA A 627 -11.21 -0.08 17.86
N SER A 628 -11.64 -0.08 19.13
CA SER A 628 -12.55 -1.09 19.65
C SER A 628 -13.99 -0.58 19.75
N HIS A 629 -14.90 -1.19 19.00
CA HIS A 629 -16.33 -0.86 18.98
C HIS A 629 -17.09 -1.52 20.13
N ILE A 630 -17.81 -0.71 20.92
CA ILE A 630 -18.58 -1.11 22.10
C ILE A 630 -20.00 -0.54 21.96
N GLU A 631 -21.01 -1.28 22.41
CA GLU A 631 -22.43 -0.89 22.32
C GLU A 631 -23.02 -0.75 23.72
N TYR A 632 -23.77 0.34 23.96
CA TYR A 632 -24.58 0.56 25.17
C TYR A 632 -25.68 1.61 24.90
N GLU A 633 -26.57 1.81 25.86
CA GLU A 633 -27.67 2.77 25.80
C GLU A 633 -27.70 3.63 27.07
N THR A 634 -28.11 4.90 26.95
CA THR A 634 -28.61 5.73 28.06
C THR A 634 -30.14 5.63 28.09
N GLU A 635 -30.82 6.40 28.96
CA GLU A 635 -32.28 6.48 28.87
C GLU A 635 -32.75 7.13 27.56
N THR A 636 -31.98 8.09 27.01
CA THR A 636 -32.40 8.89 25.85
C THR A 636 -31.84 8.37 24.50
N ARG A 637 -30.62 7.82 24.49
CA ARG A 637 -29.83 7.57 23.27
C ARG A 637 -29.23 6.16 23.20
N HIS A 638 -28.88 5.74 21.99
CA HIS A 638 -28.11 4.51 21.71
C HIS A 638 -26.71 4.89 21.22
N TYR A 639 -25.68 4.27 21.79
CA TYR A 639 -24.29 4.63 21.57
C TYR A 639 -23.47 3.51 20.92
N CYS A 640 -22.78 3.87 19.84
CA CYS A 640 -21.62 3.16 19.31
C CYS A 640 -20.35 3.86 19.84
N HIS A 641 -19.64 3.25 20.77
CA HIS A 641 -18.44 3.81 21.37
C HIS A 641 -17.18 3.21 20.74
N VAL A 642 -16.26 4.07 20.28
CA VAL A 642 -14.99 3.71 19.65
C VAL A 642 -13.83 4.02 20.60
N ASP A 643 -13.29 3.01 21.27
CA ASP A 643 -12.12 3.19 22.14
C ASP A 643 -10.85 3.35 21.28
N CYS A 644 -10.22 4.54 21.32
CA CYS A 644 -9.07 4.86 20.48
C CYS A 644 -7.73 4.69 21.21
N PRO A 645 -6.68 4.18 20.54
CA PRO A 645 -5.37 4.01 21.14
C PRO A 645 -4.67 5.35 21.44
N GLY A 646 -3.99 5.45 22.58
CA GLY A 646 -3.29 6.66 23.03
C GLY A 646 -1.80 6.76 22.67
N HIS A 647 -1.22 5.72 22.09
CA HIS A 647 0.21 5.64 21.83
C HIS A 647 0.57 6.25 20.46
N ALA A 648 1.66 7.02 20.39
CA ALA A 648 2.05 7.81 19.20
C ALA A 648 2.17 6.98 17.90
N ASP A 649 2.60 5.73 18.02
CA ASP A 649 2.73 4.79 16.90
C ASP A 649 1.37 4.32 16.34
N TYR A 650 0.30 4.37 17.15
CA TYR A 650 -1.05 3.95 16.76
C TYR A 650 -2.00 5.11 16.44
N VAL A 651 -1.49 6.33 16.33
CA VAL A 651 -2.27 7.52 15.94
C VAL A 651 -3.01 7.33 14.61
N LYS A 652 -2.52 6.51 13.67
CA LYS A 652 -3.29 6.11 12.45
C LYS A 652 -4.64 5.47 12.79
N ASN A 653 -4.70 4.63 13.81
CA ASN A 653 -5.94 3.99 14.26
C ASN A 653 -6.80 4.96 15.08
N MET A 654 -6.20 5.83 15.90
CA MET A 654 -6.94 6.92 16.54
C MET A 654 -7.62 7.86 15.54
N ILE A 655 -6.93 8.30 14.48
CA ILE A 655 -7.50 9.10 13.39
C ILE A 655 -8.69 8.37 12.75
N THR A 656 -8.55 7.07 12.50
CA THR A 656 -9.59 6.25 11.87
C THR A 656 -10.83 6.09 12.78
N GLY A 657 -10.65 5.99 14.10
CA GLY A 657 -11.76 6.00 15.05
C GLY A 657 -12.39 7.38 15.23
N ALA A 658 -11.58 8.44 15.30
CA ALA A 658 -12.05 9.82 15.44
C ALA A 658 -12.87 10.30 14.22
N CYS A 659 -12.55 9.86 13.00
CA CYS A 659 -13.39 10.04 11.80
C CYS A 659 -14.82 9.49 11.97
N GLN A 660 -15.05 8.56 12.91
CA GLN A 660 -16.35 7.94 13.13
C GLN A 660 -17.15 8.63 14.24
N MET A 661 -16.53 9.48 15.06
CA MET A 661 -17.18 10.13 16.21
C MET A 661 -18.09 11.29 15.79
N ASP A 662 -19.27 11.33 16.38
CA ASP A 662 -20.18 12.48 16.44
C ASP A 662 -19.88 13.39 17.64
N GLY A 663 -19.15 12.88 18.63
CA GLY A 663 -18.53 13.64 19.71
C GLY A 663 -17.49 12.78 20.46
N GLY A 664 -16.47 13.41 21.05
CA GLY A 664 -15.39 12.69 21.74
C GLY A 664 -15.41 12.86 23.25
N ILE A 665 -14.94 11.85 23.98
CA ILE A 665 -14.63 11.94 25.43
C ILE A 665 -13.12 12.09 25.58
N LEU A 666 -12.65 13.27 25.97
CA LEU A 666 -11.24 13.53 26.22
C LEU A 666 -10.89 13.08 27.64
N VAL A 667 -9.99 12.11 27.76
CA VAL A 667 -9.57 11.51 29.04
C VAL A 667 -8.23 12.08 29.47
N ILE A 668 -8.24 12.86 30.55
CA ILE A 668 -7.07 13.44 31.20
C ILE A 668 -6.82 12.67 32.50
N SER A 669 -5.56 12.44 32.85
CA SER A 669 -5.19 11.85 34.13
C SER A 669 -4.83 12.96 35.10
N SER A 670 -5.48 13.03 36.27
CA SER A 670 -5.21 14.10 37.24
C SER A 670 -3.73 14.14 37.68
N PRO A 671 -3.07 13.01 38.03
CA PRO A 671 -1.63 13.01 38.35
C PRO A 671 -0.68 13.44 37.22
N ASP A 672 -1.08 13.35 35.95
CA ASP A 672 -0.19 13.49 34.79
C ASP A 672 -0.46 14.77 33.96
N GLY A 673 -1.63 15.39 34.13
CA GLY A 673 -2.03 16.60 33.41
C GLY A 673 -2.23 16.44 31.89
N PRO A 674 -2.33 17.55 31.14
CA PRO A 674 -2.56 17.52 29.69
C PRO A 674 -1.25 17.29 28.90
N MET A 675 -0.90 16.01 28.76
CA MET A 675 0.29 15.50 28.07
C MET A 675 0.34 15.75 26.54
N ALA A 676 1.48 15.43 25.90
CA ALA A 676 1.73 15.74 24.48
C ALA A 676 0.70 15.11 23.51
N GLN A 677 0.30 13.87 23.73
CA GLN A 677 -0.75 13.22 22.94
C GLN A 677 -2.14 13.77 23.27
N THR A 678 -2.36 14.43 24.42
CA THR A 678 -3.61 15.18 24.65
C THR A 678 -3.71 16.34 23.65
N ARG A 679 -2.62 17.11 23.44
CA ARG A 679 -2.53 18.12 22.36
C ARG A 679 -2.76 17.51 20.97
N GLU A 680 -2.02 16.45 20.63
CA GLU A 680 -2.15 15.79 19.31
C GLU A 680 -3.58 15.27 19.07
N HIS A 681 -4.23 14.67 20.08
CA HIS A 681 -5.57 14.11 19.94
C HIS A 681 -6.65 15.19 19.84
N ILE A 682 -6.57 16.31 20.57
CA ILE A 682 -7.51 17.44 20.40
C ILE A 682 -7.40 18.00 18.98
N LEU A 683 -6.16 18.29 18.55
CA LEU A 683 -5.85 18.81 17.22
C LEU A 683 -6.37 17.88 16.11
N LEU A 684 -6.06 16.59 16.18
CA LEU A 684 -6.53 15.59 15.22
C LEU A 684 -8.07 15.45 15.22
N SER A 685 -8.71 15.53 16.38
CA SER A 685 -10.18 15.46 16.48
C SER A 685 -10.84 16.65 15.78
N LYS A 686 -10.28 17.86 15.96
CA LYS A 686 -10.73 19.05 15.20
C LYS A 686 -10.51 18.88 13.70
N GLN A 687 -9.40 18.27 13.29
CA GLN A 687 -9.06 18.04 11.88
C GLN A 687 -9.98 17.06 11.19
N VAL A 688 -10.26 15.89 11.79
CA VAL A 688 -11.18 14.90 11.18
C VAL A 688 -12.64 15.34 11.22
N GLY A 689 -12.98 16.31 12.08
CA GLY A 689 -14.28 16.99 12.09
C GLY A 689 -15.17 16.67 13.29
N VAL A 690 -14.63 16.12 14.39
CA VAL A 690 -15.37 15.91 15.63
C VAL A 690 -15.91 17.28 16.11
N PRO A 691 -17.23 17.46 16.27
CA PRO A 691 -17.82 18.78 16.47
C PRO A 691 -17.70 19.25 17.93
N ALA A 692 -17.86 18.33 18.88
CA ALA A 692 -17.86 18.59 20.32
C ALA A 692 -17.00 17.56 21.07
N LEU A 693 -16.43 17.99 22.21
CA LEU A 693 -15.73 17.13 23.17
C LEU A 693 -16.35 17.31 24.55
N VAL A 694 -16.34 16.25 25.36
CA VAL A 694 -16.61 16.28 26.81
C VAL A 694 -15.35 15.80 27.52
N CYS A 695 -14.94 16.46 28.59
CA CYS A 695 -13.73 16.08 29.33
C CYS A 695 -14.06 15.19 30.52
N PHE A 696 -13.26 14.13 30.70
CA PHE A 696 -13.25 13.30 31.90
C PHE A 696 -11.84 13.30 32.51
N MET A 697 -11.71 13.95 33.66
CA MET A 697 -10.51 13.87 34.50
C MET A 697 -10.60 12.59 35.34
N ASN A 698 -9.76 11.63 34.98
CA ASN A 698 -9.66 10.31 35.57
C ASN A 698 -8.56 10.24 36.64
N LYS A 699 -8.55 9.15 37.41
CA LYS A 699 -7.63 8.88 38.54
C LYS A 699 -7.72 9.90 39.69
N VAL A 700 -8.86 10.57 39.87
CA VAL A 700 -9.04 11.55 40.97
C VAL A 700 -9.01 10.87 42.35
N ASP A 701 -9.13 9.55 42.41
CA ASP A 701 -8.83 8.73 43.60
C ASP A 701 -7.33 8.65 43.98
N MET A 702 -6.45 9.25 43.17
CA MET A 702 -4.99 9.31 43.38
C MET A 702 -4.48 10.73 43.68
N MET A 703 -5.36 11.73 43.84
CA MET A 703 -5.00 13.11 44.17
C MET A 703 -5.96 13.71 45.21
N ASP A 704 -5.42 14.04 46.37
CA ASP A 704 -6.14 14.68 47.49
C ASP A 704 -6.04 16.23 47.47
N ASP A 705 -5.39 16.82 46.46
CA ASP A 705 -5.07 18.25 46.37
C ASP A 705 -5.99 18.97 45.38
N GLU A 706 -6.91 19.78 45.91
CA GLU A 706 -7.96 20.47 45.15
C GLU A 706 -7.39 21.59 44.25
N GLU A 707 -6.30 22.27 44.66
CA GLU A 707 -5.65 23.33 43.86
C GLU A 707 -4.98 22.74 42.60
N LEU A 708 -4.43 21.52 42.69
CA LEU A 708 -3.85 20.82 41.54
C LEU A 708 -4.91 20.29 40.57
N LEU A 709 -6.10 19.90 41.06
CA LEU A 709 -7.22 19.51 40.20
C LEU A 709 -7.76 20.72 39.41
N GLU A 710 -7.94 21.87 40.06
CA GLU A 710 -8.30 23.13 39.37
C GLU A 710 -7.26 23.53 38.32
N LEU A 711 -5.96 23.40 38.61
CA LEU A 711 -4.89 23.71 37.67
C LEU A 711 -4.92 22.81 36.41
N VAL A 712 -5.07 21.50 36.59
CA VAL A 712 -5.14 20.55 35.45
C VAL A 712 -6.40 20.76 34.62
N GLU A 713 -7.51 21.17 35.23
CA GLU A 713 -8.70 21.59 34.49
C GLU A 713 -8.43 22.87 33.67
N LEU A 714 -7.85 23.90 34.28
CA LEU A 714 -7.54 25.18 33.63
C LEU A 714 -6.59 25.00 32.43
N GLU A 715 -5.48 24.29 32.59
CA GLU A 715 -4.55 23.99 31.48
C GLU A 715 -5.24 23.24 30.33
N THR A 716 -6.19 22.34 30.66
CA THR A 716 -6.95 21.59 29.64
C THR A 716 -7.95 22.49 28.91
N ARG A 717 -8.60 23.44 29.62
CA ARG A 717 -9.52 24.43 29.02
C ARG A 717 -8.79 25.39 28.09
N GLU A 718 -7.64 25.92 28.50
CA GLU A 718 -6.79 26.76 27.63
C GLU A 718 -6.38 26.01 26.35
N MET A 719 -6.00 24.73 26.48
CA MET A 719 -5.60 23.88 25.37
C MET A 719 -6.74 23.59 24.39
N LEU A 720 -7.97 23.36 24.89
CA LEU A 720 -9.16 23.22 24.03
C LEU A 720 -9.43 24.50 23.24
N SER A 721 -9.37 25.65 23.90
CA SER A 721 -9.53 26.97 23.28
C SER A 721 -8.43 27.25 22.23
N GLN A 722 -7.17 26.89 22.51
CA GLN A 722 -6.06 27.00 21.56
C GLN A 722 -6.32 26.25 20.24
N TYR A 723 -6.91 25.06 20.31
CA TYR A 723 -7.24 24.23 19.13
C TYR A 723 -8.68 24.43 18.63
N GLY A 724 -9.37 25.49 19.08
CA GLY A 724 -10.65 25.92 18.55
C GLY A 724 -11.85 25.07 18.96
N PHE A 725 -11.78 24.34 20.07
CA PHE A 725 -12.97 23.92 20.83
C PHE A 725 -13.33 25.02 21.85
N PRO A 726 -14.58 25.12 22.31
CA PRO A 726 -14.96 26.13 23.30
C PRO A 726 -14.52 25.66 24.69
N GLY A 727 -13.25 25.90 25.06
CA GLY A 727 -12.66 25.37 26.30
C GLY A 727 -13.40 25.80 27.57
N ASP A 728 -13.90 27.03 27.60
CA ASP A 728 -14.66 27.58 28.73
C ASP A 728 -16.05 26.91 28.85
N ASP A 729 -16.74 26.69 27.73
CA ASP A 729 -18.06 26.03 27.69
C ASP A 729 -17.99 24.49 27.63
N THR A 730 -16.80 23.89 27.63
CA THR A 730 -16.65 22.43 27.55
C THR A 730 -16.99 21.79 28.91
N PRO A 731 -17.90 20.82 29.00
CA PRO A 731 -18.18 20.13 30.25
C PRO A 731 -16.99 19.29 30.70
N PHE A 732 -16.77 19.26 32.01
CA PHE A 732 -15.57 18.71 32.61
C PHE A 732 -15.95 17.93 33.87
N ILE A 733 -15.78 16.61 33.83
CA ILE A 733 -16.26 15.68 34.86
C ILE A 733 -15.06 15.03 35.54
N GLN A 734 -14.97 15.18 36.86
CA GLN A 734 -13.89 14.66 37.69
C GLN A 734 -14.32 13.32 38.34
N GLY A 735 -13.51 12.26 38.23
CA GLY A 735 -13.87 10.94 38.73
C GLY A 735 -12.76 9.86 38.64
N SER A 736 -13.16 8.61 38.85
CA SER A 736 -12.29 7.45 38.70
C SER A 736 -12.98 6.30 37.97
N ALA A 737 -12.51 6.01 36.77
CA ALA A 737 -12.99 4.88 35.97
C ALA A 737 -12.66 3.52 36.59
N LEU A 738 -11.53 3.41 37.31
CA LEU A 738 -11.12 2.14 37.93
C LEU A 738 -12.03 1.78 39.10
N GLN A 739 -12.28 2.73 40.01
CA GLN A 739 -13.12 2.50 41.19
C GLN A 739 -14.57 2.16 40.79
N ALA A 740 -15.14 2.88 39.80
CA ALA A 740 -16.46 2.56 39.24
C ALA A 740 -16.50 1.16 38.60
N LEU A 741 -15.45 0.79 37.85
CA LEU A 741 -15.32 -0.53 37.23
C LEU A 741 -15.22 -1.66 38.28
N GLU A 742 -14.49 -1.45 39.38
CA GLU A 742 -14.37 -2.43 40.47
C GLU A 742 -15.67 -2.57 41.26
N GLN A 743 -16.37 -1.46 41.57
CA GLN A 743 -17.68 -1.52 42.23
C GLN A 743 -18.71 -2.23 41.35
N MET A 744 -18.77 -1.98 40.03
CA MET A 744 -19.68 -2.70 39.12
C MET A 744 -19.32 -4.19 38.92
N LYS A 745 -18.05 -4.59 39.11
CA LYS A 745 -17.65 -6.01 39.17
C LYS A 745 -18.07 -6.68 40.47
N LYS A 746 -18.03 -5.95 41.58
CA LYS A 746 -18.34 -6.42 42.95
C LYS A 746 -19.84 -6.51 43.20
N ASP A 747 -20.61 -5.51 42.77
CA ASP A 747 -22.08 -5.52 42.75
C ASP A 747 -22.60 -4.99 41.39
N PRO A 748 -22.90 -5.90 40.43
CA PRO A 748 -23.47 -5.55 39.13
C PRO A 748 -24.90 -4.99 39.17
N SER A 749 -25.47 -4.76 40.36
CA SER A 749 -26.79 -4.16 40.58
C SER A 749 -26.76 -2.77 41.23
N THR A 750 -25.56 -2.22 41.49
CA THR A 750 -25.32 -0.84 41.93
C THR A 750 -26.00 0.18 41.01
N LYS A 751 -26.75 1.13 41.58
CA LYS A 751 -27.54 2.16 40.87
C LYS A 751 -27.06 3.57 41.19
N LYS A 752 -27.70 4.55 40.56
CA LYS A 752 -27.51 5.98 40.88
C LYS A 752 -27.78 6.24 42.37
N GLY A 753 -26.81 6.80 43.08
CA GLY A 753 -26.83 7.06 44.51
C GLY A 753 -26.28 5.94 45.42
N ASP A 754 -25.92 4.76 44.87
CA ASP A 754 -25.36 3.66 45.67
C ASP A 754 -23.81 3.73 45.80
N ASP A 755 -23.12 4.33 44.82
CA ASP A 755 -21.67 4.58 44.87
C ASP A 755 -21.26 5.87 44.13
N LYS A 756 -20.35 6.64 44.75
CA LYS A 756 -19.93 7.96 44.27
C LYS A 756 -19.16 7.93 42.94
N TRP A 757 -18.51 6.83 42.58
CA TRP A 757 -17.74 6.73 41.34
C TRP A 757 -18.61 6.23 40.20
N VAL A 758 -19.53 5.28 40.47
CA VAL A 758 -20.61 4.92 39.53
C VAL A 758 -21.45 6.15 39.18
N ASP A 759 -21.79 6.99 40.16
CA ASP A 759 -22.48 8.26 39.94
C ASP A 759 -21.71 9.21 39.01
N LYS A 760 -20.37 9.28 39.09
CA LYS A 760 -19.56 10.08 38.14
C LYS A 760 -19.54 9.53 36.72
N ILE A 761 -19.74 8.23 36.52
CA ILE A 761 -19.92 7.66 35.17
C ILE A 761 -21.32 7.97 34.62
N LEU A 762 -22.33 8.02 35.48
CA LEU A 762 -23.69 8.45 35.11
C LEU A 762 -23.73 9.94 34.78
N GLU A 763 -23.10 10.78 35.60
CA GLU A 763 -22.95 12.23 35.39
C GLU A 763 -22.24 12.54 34.06
N LEU A 764 -21.17 11.80 33.74
CA LEU A 764 -20.50 11.88 32.43
C LEU A 764 -21.45 11.55 31.27
N MET A 765 -22.26 10.50 31.40
CA MET A 765 -23.14 10.05 30.32
C MET A 765 -24.39 10.92 30.17
N GLU A 766 -24.91 11.48 31.26
CA GLU A 766 -25.96 12.52 31.22
C GLU A 766 -25.43 13.81 30.57
N THR A 767 -24.19 14.21 30.89
CA THR A 767 -23.49 15.32 30.23
C THR A 767 -23.27 15.06 28.74
N VAL A 768 -23.01 13.82 28.34
CA VAL A 768 -22.87 13.38 26.93
C VAL A 768 -24.22 13.29 26.20
N ASP A 769 -25.31 12.97 26.90
CA ASP A 769 -26.69 13.04 26.41
C ASP A 769 -27.11 14.51 26.14
N GLU A 770 -26.70 15.47 26.98
CA GLU A 770 -27.07 16.88 26.83
C GLU A 770 -26.15 17.68 25.89
N TYR A 771 -24.82 17.56 26.03
CA TYR A 771 -23.87 18.46 25.36
C TYR A 771 -23.50 18.06 23.93
N ILE A 772 -23.36 16.76 23.65
CA ILE A 772 -23.06 16.30 22.29
C ILE A 772 -24.37 16.35 21.47
N PRO A 773 -24.45 17.16 20.41
CA PRO A 773 -25.69 17.33 19.65
C PRO A 773 -26.01 16.07 18.85
N THR A 774 -27.31 15.73 18.70
CA THR A 774 -27.71 14.76 17.68
C THR A 774 -27.38 15.36 16.31
N PRO A 775 -26.50 14.76 15.50
CA PRO A 775 -26.04 15.34 14.24
C PRO A 775 -27.08 15.15 13.13
N GLU A 776 -27.27 16.18 12.28
CA GLU A 776 -28.08 16.04 11.08
C GLU A 776 -27.47 14.99 10.14
N ARG A 777 -28.24 13.94 9.83
CA ARG A 777 -27.81 12.82 8.98
C ARG A 777 -28.23 13.10 7.53
N GLU A 778 -27.29 13.06 6.60
CA GLU A 778 -27.54 13.36 5.17
C GLU A 778 -28.19 12.16 4.44
N THR A 779 -29.34 11.68 4.91
CA THR A 779 -30.03 10.47 4.40
C THR A 779 -30.57 10.61 2.97
N ASP A 780 -30.78 11.84 2.50
CA ASP A 780 -31.32 12.13 1.17
C ASP A 780 -30.25 12.14 0.06
N LYS A 781 -28.97 12.11 0.44
CA LYS A 781 -27.85 12.01 -0.51
C LYS A 781 -27.66 10.57 -1.01
N PRO A 782 -26.94 10.34 -2.12
CA PRO A 782 -26.57 9.00 -2.55
C PRO A 782 -25.78 8.26 -1.46
N PHE A 783 -26.04 6.96 -1.28
CA PHE A 783 -25.35 6.13 -0.29
C PHE A 783 -23.82 6.19 -0.42
N LEU A 784 -23.11 6.36 0.69
CA LEU A 784 -21.67 6.14 0.82
C LEU A 784 -21.32 5.62 2.21
N LEU A 785 -20.55 4.53 2.27
CA LEU A 785 -19.91 3.95 3.44
C LEU A 785 -18.39 3.92 3.23
N ALA A 786 -17.62 4.39 4.21
CA ALA A 786 -16.16 4.25 4.20
C ALA A 786 -15.76 2.90 4.79
N VAL A 787 -15.01 2.08 4.03
CA VAL A 787 -14.61 0.74 4.47
C VAL A 787 -13.54 0.86 5.55
N GLU A 788 -13.88 0.40 6.74
CA GLU A 788 -13.01 0.31 7.91
C GLU A 788 -12.26 -1.03 7.93
N ASP A 789 -12.98 -2.16 7.83
CA ASP A 789 -12.41 -3.51 7.83
C ASP A 789 -13.21 -4.48 6.92
N VAL A 790 -12.64 -5.64 6.61
CA VAL A 790 -13.16 -6.61 5.64
C VAL A 790 -13.00 -8.04 6.16
N PHE A 791 -14.13 -8.69 6.46
CA PHE A 791 -14.21 -10.05 6.97
C PHE A 791 -14.82 -11.00 5.94
N SER A 792 -14.42 -12.27 5.95
CA SER A 792 -15.09 -13.31 5.15
C SER A 792 -15.91 -14.23 6.06
N ILE A 793 -17.23 -14.29 5.84
CA ILE A 793 -18.10 -15.23 6.53
C ILE A 793 -18.29 -16.47 5.66
N SER A 794 -17.72 -17.59 6.11
CA SER A 794 -17.82 -18.89 5.43
C SER A 794 -19.26 -19.24 5.07
N GLY A 795 -19.49 -19.56 3.79
CA GLY A 795 -20.82 -19.87 3.24
C GLY A 795 -21.78 -18.68 3.07
N ARG A 796 -21.37 -17.43 3.38
CA ARG A 796 -22.17 -16.21 3.12
C ARG A 796 -21.49 -15.20 2.20
N GLY A 797 -20.18 -15.05 2.28
CA GLY A 797 -19.39 -14.11 1.48
C GLY A 797 -18.71 -13.01 2.30
N THR A 798 -18.27 -11.96 1.61
CA THR A 798 -17.46 -10.88 2.17
C THR A 798 -18.33 -9.80 2.84
N VAL A 799 -18.04 -9.51 4.10
CA VAL A 799 -18.64 -8.43 4.88
C VAL A 799 -17.64 -7.31 5.02
N CYS A 800 -17.98 -6.14 4.52
CA CYS A 800 -17.22 -4.92 4.74
C CYS A 800 -17.87 -4.15 5.89
N THR A 801 -17.12 -3.81 6.93
CA THR A 801 -17.61 -2.96 8.03
C THR A 801 -17.25 -1.50 7.79
N GLY A 802 -18.08 -0.61 8.31
CA GLY A 802 -17.78 0.81 8.38
C GLY A 802 -19.01 1.65 8.67
N ARG A 803 -18.77 2.95 8.85
CA ARG A 803 -19.78 3.97 9.06
C ARG A 803 -20.43 4.37 7.74
N VAL A 804 -21.75 4.39 7.67
CA VAL A 804 -22.47 5.08 6.59
C VAL A 804 -22.32 6.59 6.80
N GLU A 805 -21.66 7.29 5.87
CA GLU A 805 -21.48 8.74 5.98
C GLU A 805 -22.73 9.50 5.50
N GLN A 806 -23.30 9.06 4.37
CA GLN A 806 -24.42 9.72 3.69
C GLN A 806 -25.34 8.69 3.01
N GLY A 807 -26.60 9.07 2.81
CA GLY A 807 -27.64 8.25 2.21
C GLY A 807 -28.19 7.12 3.10
N ILE A 808 -28.80 6.12 2.46
CA ILE A 808 -29.31 4.90 3.10
C ILE A 808 -28.97 3.71 2.20
N VAL A 809 -28.43 2.63 2.76
CA VAL A 809 -28.26 1.34 2.07
C VAL A 809 -29.35 0.36 2.46
N LYS A 810 -29.90 -0.37 1.48
CA LYS A 810 -30.97 -1.37 1.67
C LYS A 810 -30.57 -2.71 1.08
N LYS A 811 -31.15 -3.79 1.59
CA LYS A 811 -30.88 -5.14 1.10
C LYS A 811 -31.49 -5.34 -0.29
N GLY A 812 -30.64 -5.47 -1.30
CA GLY A 812 -30.99 -5.57 -2.70
C GLY A 812 -30.33 -4.52 -3.58
N ASP A 813 -29.77 -3.47 -2.99
CA ASP A 813 -29.18 -2.34 -3.71
C ASP A 813 -27.91 -2.74 -4.47
N GLU A 814 -27.77 -2.23 -5.71
CA GLU A 814 -26.50 -2.24 -6.42
C GLU A 814 -25.57 -1.17 -5.86
N VAL A 815 -24.29 -1.49 -5.72
CA VAL A 815 -23.25 -0.60 -5.19
C VAL A 815 -21.97 -0.66 -6.03
N GLU A 816 -21.20 0.42 -6.01
CA GLU A 816 -19.85 0.50 -6.56
C GLU A 816 -18.81 0.60 -5.43
N ILE A 817 -17.70 -0.13 -5.57
CA ILE A 817 -16.57 -0.10 -4.64
C ILE A 817 -15.42 0.65 -5.32
N LEU A 818 -14.95 1.73 -4.68
CA LEU A 818 -14.05 2.73 -5.25
C LEU A 818 -12.84 3.02 -4.34
N GLY A 819 -11.71 3.40 -4.93
CA GLY A 819 -10.50 3.83 -4.21
C GLY A 819 -9.32 2.86 -4.30
N ARG A 820 -8.21 3.20 -3.61
CA ARG A 820 -6.92 2.47 -3.63
C ARG A 820 -6.35 2.26 -5.05
N GLY A 821 -6.67 3.14 -6.00
CA GLY A 821 -6.25 3.01 -7.41
C GLY A 821 -6.79 1.79 -8.16
N LYS A 822 -7.67 0.99 -7.55
CA LYS A 822 -8.30 -0.17 -8.21
C LYS A 822 -9.42 0.30 -9.15
N LYS A 823 -9.68 -0.50 -10.20
CA LYS A 823 -10.84 -0.28 -11.08
C LYS A 823 -12.14 -0.41 -10.27
N PRO A 824 -13.17 0.41 -10.53
CA PRO A 824 -14.48 0.28 -9.90
C PRO A 824 -15.05 -1.14 -10.00
N GLN A 825 -15.51 -1.69 -8.88
CA GLN A 825 -16.17 -2.99 -8.84
C GLN A 825 -17.65 -2.83 -8.50
N LYS A 826 -18.53 -3.59 -9.14
CA LYS A 826 -19.98 -3.59 -8.85
C LYS A 826 -20.34 -4.79 -7.97
N SER A 827 -21.20 -4.57 -6.99
CA SER A 827 -21.75 -5.61 -6.12
C SER A 827 -23.22 -5.35 -5.81
N VAL A 828 -23.86 -6.29 -5.12
CA VAL A 828 -25.23 -6.17 -4.61
C VAL A 828 -25.22 -6.47 -3.11
N ILE A 829 -25.88 -5.62 -2.32
CA ILE A 829 -25.96 -5.78 -0.86
C ILE A 829 -26.95 -6.89 -0.51
N THR A 830 -26.45 -7.98 0.07
CA THR A 830 -27.25 -9.18 0.40
C THR A 830 -27.57 -9.33 1.89
N GLY A 831 -27.03 -8.45 2.73
CA GLY A 831 -27.30 -8.36 4.16
C GLY A 831 -26.68 -7.08 4.72
N ILE A 832 -27.31 -6.54 5.76
CA ILE A 832 -26.84 -5.39 6.53
C ILE A 832 -26.97 -5.83 7.99
N ARG A 833 -25.94 -5.56 8.80
CA ARG A 833 -25.88 -6.02 10.18
C ARG A 833 -25.18 -4.99 11.06
N MET A 834 -25.73 -4.74 12.24
CA MET A 834 -25.15 -3.92 13.31
C MET A 834 -25.17 -4.78 14.58
N PHE A 835 -24.04 -4.88 15.29
CA PHE A 835 -23.89 -5.65 16.54
C PHE A 835 -24.72 -6.95 16.60
N ASN A 836 -24.37 -7.90 15.72
CA ASN A 836 -25.05 -9.18 15.46
C ASN A 836 -26.53 -9.15 15.00
N THR A 837 -27.21 -8.02 15.07
CA THR A 837 -28.60 -7.80 14.63
C THR A 837 -28.65 -7.57 13.12
N ASP A 838 -29.46 -8.36 12.38
CA ASP A 838 -29.69 -8.14 10.95
C ASP A 838 -30.68 -6.98 10.72
N LEU A 839 -30.24 -5.93 10.02
CA LEU A 839 -31.01 -4.71 9.76
C LEU A 839 -31.80 -4.79 8.44
N PRO A 840 -32.95 -4.10 8.32
CA PRO A 840 -33.65 -3.93 7.05
C PRO A 840 -32.92 -2.96 6.10
N GLU A 841 -32.36 -1.89 6.66
CA GLU A 841 -31.62 -0.82 6.00
C GLU A 841 -30.61 -0.20 6.97
N GLY A 842 -29.56 0.43 6.45
CA GLY A 842 -28.54 1.17 7.20
C GLY A 842 -28.52 2.63 6.77
N PRO A 843 -29.08 3.57 7.55
CA PRO A 843 -29.05 4.99 7.24
C PRO A 843 -27.73 5.66 7.65
N ALA A 844 -27.48 6.86 7.11
CA ALA A 844 -26.35 7.70 7.48
C ALA A 844 -26.19 7.85 9.00
N GLY A 845 -24.95 7.74 9.47
CA GLY A 845 -24.57 7.70 10.87
C GLY A 845 -24.43 6.29 11.46
N TYR A 846 -25.03 5.25 10.87
CA TYR A 846 -24.96 3.90 11.44
C TYR A 846 -23.63 3.20 11.06
N THR A 847 -23.01 2.56 12.05
CA THR A 847 -21.83 1.68 11.84
C THR A 847 -22.29 0.25 11.57
N VAL A 848 -22.07 -0.23 10.34
CA VAL A 848 -22.69 -1.48 9.83
C VAL A 848 -21.70 -2.38 9.10
N GLY A 849 -21.92 -3.69 9.20
CA GLY A 849 -21.36 -4.69 8.28
C GLY A 849 -22.30 -4.94 7.11
N VAL A 850 -21.86 -4.62 5.89
CA VAL A 850 -22.59 -4.88 4.64
C VAL A 850 -22.03 -6.12 3.93
N LEU A 851 -22.90 -7.07 3.59
CA LEU A 851 -22.54 -8.34 2.92
C LEU A 851 -22.61 -8.18 1.39
N CYS A 852 -21.44 -8.01 0.77
CA CYS A 852 -21.29 -7.77 -0.67
C CYS A 852 -21.29 -9.08 -1.47
N ARG A 853 -22.23 -9.23 -2.41
CA ARG A 853 -22.33 -10.42 -3.26
C ARG A 853 -21.25 -10.47 -4.34
N GLY A 854 -20.62 -11.63 -4.49
CA GLY A 854 -19.72 -11.93 -5.62
C GLY A 854 -18.37 -11.23 -5.57
N ILE A 855 -18.03 -10.64 -4.42
CA ILE A 855 -16.79 -9.91 -4.17
C ILE A 855 -15.92 -10.75 -3.23
N ASP A 856 -14.65 -10.93 -3.57
CA ASP A 856 -13.68 -11.65 -2.72
C ASP A 856 -13.21 -10.77 -1.55
N LYS A 857 -12.73 -11.37 -0.46
CA LYS A 857 -12.08 -10.64 0.64
C LYS A 857 -10.87 -9.87 0.08
N ASP A 858 -10.10 -10.51 -0.80
CA ASP A 858 -8.86 -9.96 -1.37
C ASP A 858 -9.14 -8.97 -2.54
N ALA A 859 -10.42 -8.63 -2.76
CA ALA A 859 -10.84 -7.59 -3.69
C ALA A 859 -11.08 -6.23 -3.01
N VAL A 860 -11.46 -6.20 -1.72
CA VAL A 860 -11.84 -4.98 -0.96
C VAL A 860 -10.90 -4.71 0.20
N PHE A 861 -10.57 -3.44 0.45
CA PHE A 861 -9.56 -3.02 1.41
C PHE A 861 -10.00 -1.79 2.20
N ARG A 862 -9.55 -1.68 3.46
CA ARG A 862 -9.65 -0.45 4.27
C ARG A 862 -9.19 0.77 3.48
N GLY A 863 -9.98 1.84 3.49
CA GLY A 863 -9.74 3.03 2.67
C GLY A 863 -10.32 3.01 1.26
N GLN A 864 -11.09 1.98 0.91
CA GLN A 864 -12.06 2.09 -0.18
C GLN A 864 -13.40 2.63 0.37
N VAL A 865 -14.27 3.10 -0.53
CA VAL A 865 -15.67 3.41 -0.19
C VAL A 865 -16.58 2.47 -0.96
N ILE A 866 -17.72 2.13 -0.35
CA ILE A 866 -18.84 1.45 -1.01
C ILE A 866 -19.95 2.50 -1.14
N CYS A 867 -20.37 2.80 -2.36
CA CYS A 867 -21.35 3.86 -2.62
C CYS A 867 -22.43 3.42 -3.62
N ALA A 868 -23.49 4.21 -3.74
CA ALA A 868 -24.42 4.08 -4.87
C ALA A 868 -23.65 4.30 -6.20
N PRO A 869 -24.01 3.61 -7.30
CA PRO A 869 -23.27 3.70 -8.56
C PRO A 869 -23.16 5.13 -9.08
N GLY A 870 -21.94 5.58 -9.37
CA GLY A 870 -21.64 6.94 -9.82
C GLY A 870 -21.77 8.06 -8.78
N ALA A 871 -22.04 7.76 -7.50
CA ALA A 871 -22.22 8.76 -6.44
C ALA A 871 -20.98 9.62 -6.15
N THR A 872 -19.78 9.04 -6.24
CA THR A 872 -18.51 9.73 -6.05
C THR A 872 -17.48 9.26 -7.08
N LYS A 873 -16.32 9.92 -7.14
CA LYS A 873 -15.27 9.66 -8.13
C LYS A 873 -13.90 9.63 -7.46
N THR A 874 -12.99 8.81 -8.00
CA THR A 874 -11.60 8.78 -7.55
C THR A 874 -10.78 9.88 -8.23
N HIS A 875 -10.12 10.73 -7.44
CA HIS A 875 -9.17 11.74 -7.89
C HIS A 875 -7.74 11.31 -7.53
N THR A 876 -6.75 11.72 -8.33
CA THR A 876 -5.31 11.65 -8.00
C THR A 876 -4.75 13.03 -7.69
N LYS A 877 -4.97 14.00 -8.58
CA LYS A 877 -4.62 15.42 -8.34
C LYS A 877 -5.76 16.18 -7.65
N PHE A 878 -5.39 17.06 -6.71
CA PHE A 878 -6.27 17.99 -6.01
C PHE A 878 -5.50 19.24 -5.55
N LYS A 879 -6.20 20.30 -5.14
CA LYS A 879 -5.60 21.43 -4.41
C LYS A 879 -6.05 21.40 -2.96
N ALA A 880 -5.28 21.99 -2.05
CA ALA A 880 -5.64 22.02 -0.64
C ALA A 880 -5.06 23.23 0.07
N ASN A 881 -5.77 23.72 1.06
CA ASN A 881 -5.23 24.67 2.04
C ASN A 881 -4.60 23.82 3.15
N ILE A 882 -3.27 23.84 3.25
CA ILE A 882 -2.48 22.98 4.12
C ILE A 882 -1.89 23.83 5.25
N TYR A 883 -2.16 23.41 6.49
CA TYR A 883 -1.53 23.95 7.69
C TYR A 883 -0.36 23.05 8.11
N PHE A 884 0.83 23.62 8.12
CA PHE A 884 2.04 22.89 8.49
C PHE A 884 2.27 23.02 10.00
N ALA A 885 1.80 22.04 10.79
CA ALA A 885 1.92 22.10 12.26
C ALA A 885 3.40 22.18 12.73
N LYS A 886 3.60 22.90 13.83
CA LYS A 886 4.90 23.13 14.48
C LYS A 886 5.35 21.93 15.33
N LYS A 887 6.62 21.89 15.71
CA LYS A 887 7.21 20.81 16.53
C LYS A 887 6.51 20.61 17.88
N ASP A 888 6.12 21.70 18.54
CA ASP A 888 5.36 21.74 19.81
C ASP A 888 3.90 21.24 19.67
N GLU A 889 3.35 21.32 18.45
CA GLU A 889 2.03 20.81 18.06
C GLU A 889 2.09 19.35 17.54
N GLY A 890 3.24 18.68 17.63
CA GLY A 890 3.46 17.32 17.08
C GLY A 890 3.84 17.27 15.59
N GLY A 891 4.10 18.42 14.97
CA GLY A 891 4.52 18.55 13.57
C GLY A 891 6.03 18.61 13.38
N ARG A 892 6.51 19.52 12.51
CA ARG A 892 7.91 19.57 12.06
C ARG A 892 8.68 20.75 12.66
N SER A 893 10.00 20.62 12.72
CA SER A 893 10.94 21.75 12.87
C SER A 893 11.42 22.32 11.55
N ASN A 894 11.42 21.51 10.49
CA ASN A 894 12.06 21.83 9.21
C ASN A 894 11.01 22.22 8.17
N PRO A 895 11.30 23.16 7.27
CA PRO A 895 10.38 23.55 6.20
C PRO A 895 10.10 22.39 5.23
N VAL A 896 9.00 22.54 4.49
CA VAL A 896 8.54 21.60 3.48
C VAL A 896 8.64 22.26 2.10
N MET A 897 9.14 21.54 1.10
CA MET A 897 9.34 22.06 -0.27
C MET A 897 8.47 21.32 -1.29
N PRO A 898 8.17 21.92 -2.46
CA PRO A 898 7.66 21.19 -3.61
C PRO A 898 8.56 19.98 -3.92
N GLY A 899 7.94 18.82 -4.14
CA GLY A 899 8.62 17.53 -4.23
C GLY A 899 8.38 16.61 -3.03
N TYR A 900 8.05 17.15 -1.85
CA TYR A 900 7.80 16.38 -0.62
C TYR A 900 6.66 15.35 -0.76
N MET A 901 6.84 14.14 -0.20
CA MET A 901 5.94 12.99 -0.41
C MET A 901 5.37 12.35 0.88
N PRO A 902 4.48 13.03 1.63
CA PRO A 902 3.89 12.51 2.85
C PRO A 902 2.72 11.53 2.58
N VAL A 903 2.28 10.82 3.63
CA VAL A 903 1.05 10.01 3.60
C VAL A 903 -0.14 10.88 3.97
N PHE A 904 -1.13 10.97 3.09
CA PHE A 904 -2.39 11.67 3.27
C PHE A 904 -3.46 10.71 3.81
N TYR A 905 -4.33 11.21 4.70
CA TYR A 905 -5.37 10.44 5.39
C TYR A 905 -6.75 11.03 5.08
N PHE A 906 -7.52 10.37 4.22
CA PHE A 906 -8.88 10.73 3.84
C PHE A 906 -9.85 9.65 4.34
N ARG A 907 -10.77 9.99 5.26
CA ARG A 907 -11.69 9.00 5.87
C ARG A 907 -10.88 7.85 6.50
N THR A 908 -11.10 6.60 6.06
CA THR A 908 -10.35 5.40 6.45
C THR A 908 -9.13 5.10 5.55
N CYS A 909 -8.85 5.93 4.53
CA CYS A 909 -7.81 5.72 3.53
C CYS A 909 -6.52 6.47 3.84
N ASP A 910 -5.41 5.74 3.94
CA ASP A 910 -4.05 6.26 3.97
C ASP A 910 -3.34 6.06 2.62
N VAL A 911 -2.87 7.14 2.00
CA VAL A 911 -2.32 7.12 0.63
C VAL A 911 -1.19 8.14 0.48
N THR A 912 -0.03 7.71 -0.02
CA THR A 912 1.09 8.61 -0.31
C THR A 912 0.72 9.58 -1.44
N GLY A 913 1.13 10.84 -1.30
CA GLY A 913 1.03 11.82 -2.35
C GLY A 913 2.21 12.78 -2.35
N LYS A 914 2.40 13.49 -3.45
CA LYS A 914 3.45 14.48 -3.66
C LYS A 914 2.86 15.88 -3.65
N ILE A 915 3.52 16.82 -2.96
CA ILE A 915 3.22 18.25 -3.13
C ILE A 915 3.94 18.74 -4.40
N GLU A 916 3.20 19.13 -5.42
CA GLU A 916 3.76 19.59 -6.70
C GLU A 916 4.11 21.08 -6.71
N GLY A 917 3.36 21.90 -5.95
CA GLY A 917 3.55 23.35 -5.91
C GLY A 917 2.81 23.98 -4.75
N MET A 918 3.22 25.19 -4.38
CA MET A 918 2.79 25.91 -3.18
C MET A 918 2.53 27.38 -3.51
N VAL A 919 1.42 27.92 -2.99
CA VAL A 919 0.97 29.30 -3.24
C VAL A 919 0.48 29.92 -1.93
N SER A 920 0.93 31.14 -1.61
CA SER A 920 0.53 31.83 -0.38
C SER A 920 -0.95 32.24 -0.39
N SER A 921 -1.45 32.75 0.74
CA SER A 921 -2.75 33.43 0.83
C SER A 921 -2.97 34.51 -0.23
N ASP A 922 -1.88 35.13 -0.68
CA ASP A 922 -1.88 36.34 -1.50
C ASP A 922 -1.72 36.00 -3.00
N GLY A 923 -1.63 34.70 -3.35
CA GLY A 923 -1.54 34.23 -4.72
C GLY A 923 -0.14 34.12 -5.31
N ASN A 924 0.91 34.37 -4.52
CA ASN A 924 2.31 34.25 -4.95
C ASN A 924 2.81 32.80 -4.82
N GLU A 925 3.60 32.31 -5.77
CA GLU A 925 4.29 31.01 -5.64
C GLU A 925 5.31 31.05 -4.49
N VAL A 926 5.40 29.94 -3.76
CA VAL A 926 6.27 29.80 -2.58
C VAL A 926 7.19 28.58 -2.77
N GLN A 927 8.49 28.75 -2.54
CA GLN A 927 9.47 27.67 -2.72
C GLN A 927 9.59 26.76 -1.49
N MET A 928 9.14 27.20 -0.32
CA MET A 928 9.09 26.39 0.91
C MET A 928 7.99 26.88 1.87
N ALA A 929 7.33 25.96 2.57
CA ALA A 929 6.41 26.22 3.67
C ALA A 929 7.13 26.05 5.02
N MET A 930 7.01 27.02 5.93
CA MET A 930 7.52 26.92 7.29
C MET A 930 6.49 26.22 8.22
N PRO A 931 6.94 25.54 9.29
CA PRO A 931 6.04 25.10 10.34
C PRO A 931 5.39 26.32 11.03
N GLY A 932 4.06 26.38 11.00
CA GLY A 932 3.22 27.51 11.36
C GLY A 932 2.44 28.10 10.18
N ASP A 933 2.80 27.80 8.93
CA ASP A 933 2.18 28.42 7.74
C ASP A 933 0.87 27.74 7.32
N ASN A 934 -0.04 28.56 6.75
CA ASN A 934 -1.20 28.12 5.98
C ASN A 934 -0.98 28.41 4.50
N ILE A 935 -0.78 27.38 3.67
CA ILE A 935 -0.40 27.52 2.25
C ILE A 935 -1.34 26.72 1.34
N THR A 936 -1.66 27.28 0.17
CA THR A 936 -2.44 26.57 -0.86
C THR A 936 -1.49 25.67 -1.66
N CYS A 937 -1.56 24.37 -1.43
CA CYS A 937 -0.74 23.37 -2.13
C CYS A 937 -1.51 22.72 -3.29
N THR A 938 -0.80 22.35 -4.35
CA THR A 938 -1.27 21.39 -5.36
C THR A 938 -0.64 20.03 -5.07
N CYS A 939 -1.44 18.97 -5.03
CA CYS A 939 -1.03 17.65 -4.56
C CYS A 939 -1.45 16.54 -5.54
N GLU A 940 -0.59 15.54 -5.72
CA GLU A 940 -0.85 14.33 -6.52
C GLU A 940 -0.69 13.06 -5.69
N LEU A 941 -1.75 12.26 -5.57
CA LEU A 941 -1.73 10.95 -4.93
C LEU A 941 -1.25 9.86 -5.88
N ILE A 942 -0.46 8.91 -5.37
CA ILE A 942 0.00 7.75 -6.16
C ILE A 942 -1.13 6.80 -6.56
N ALA A 943 -2.31 6.92 -5.93
CA ALA A 943 -3.47 6.06 -6.18
C ALA A 943 -4.78 6.85 -6.14
N GLY A 944 -5.67 6.56 -7.10
CA GLY A 944 -6.99 7.20 -7.19
C GLY A 944 -7.82 6.97 -5.93
N THR A 945 -8.25 8.06 -5.30
CA THR A 945 -8.89 8.10 -3.97
C THR A 945 -10.18 8.93 -4.03
N PRO A 946 -11.29 8.51 -3.38
CA PRO A 946 -12.56 9.25 -3.39
C PRO A 946 -12.47 10.52 -2.52
N ILE A 947 -12.46 11.69 -3.15
CA ILE A 947 -12.25 13.00 -2.52
C ILE A 947 -13.37 13.96 -2.95
N GLU A 948 -13.90 14.72 -2.00
CA GLU A 948 -15.06 15.61 -2.18
C GLU A 948 -14.75 17.05 -1.75
N LYS A 949 -15.57 18.03 -2.17
CA LYS A 949 -15.26 19.45 -1.96
C LYS A 949 -15.39 19.88 -0.49
N GLY A 950 -14.29 20.38 0.06
CA GLY A 950 -14.19 20.78 1.46
C GLY A 950 -13.78 19.64 2.40
N MET A 951 -13.51 18.44 1.88
CA MET A 951 -13.06 17.29 2.68
C MET A 951 -11.74 17.62 3.38
N ARG A 952 -11.75 17.52 4.72
CA ARG A 952 -10.55 17.62 5.56
C ARG A 952 -9.73 16.34 5.47
N PHE A 953 -8.43 16.46 5.70
CA PHE A 953 -7.51 15.33 5.73
C PHE A 953 -6.32 15.65 6.66
N ALA A 954 -5.69 14.60 7.19
CA ALA A 954 -4.41 14.72 7.88
C ALA A 954 -3.27 14.28 6.94
N MET A 955 -2.04 14.67 7.26
CA MET A 955 -0.81 14.24 6.61
C MET A 955 0.19 13.78 7.68
N ARG A 956 0.90 12.68 7.48
CA ARG A 956 2.00 12.28 8.38
C ARG A 956 3.23 11.81 7.61
N GLU A 957 4.40 12.04 8.20
CA GLU A 957 5.70 11.47 7.85
C GLU A 957 6.46 11.18 9.15
N ALA A 958 7.08 10.00 9.29
CA ALA A 958 8.02 9.68 10.37
C ALA A 958 7.62 10.17 11.79
N ARG A 959 6.37 9.90 12.19
CA ARG A 959 5.69 10.34 13.45
C ARG A 959 5.27 11.83 13.54
N SER A 960 5.72 12.74 12.67
CA SER A 960 5.21 14.12 12.64
C SER A 960 3.84 14.21 11.95
N CYS A 961 2.95 15.06 12.46
CA CYS A 961 1.65 15.36 11.84
C CYS A 961 1.59 16.74 11.18
N LEU A 962 0.82 16.86 10.09
CA LEU A 962 0.51 18.08 9.34
C LEU A 962 -0.97 18.00 8.89
N GLN A 963 -1.59 19.12 8.49
CA GLN A 963 -3.04 19.23 8.28
C GLN A 963 -3.39 19.77 6.89
N GLY A 964 -4.51 19.36 6.30
CA GLY A 964 -5.08 20.10 5.17
C GLY A 964 -6.59 19.98 4.97
N GLN A 965 -7.13 20.90 4.19
CA GLN A 965 -8.50 20.84 3.67
C GLN A 965 -8.48 20.87 2.15
N SER A 966 -9.08 19.86 1.52
CA SER A 966 -9.05 19.69 0.07
C SER A 966 -10.13 20.49 -0.65
N MET A 967 -9.69 21.13 -1.74
CA MET A 967 -10.52 21.59 -2.84
C MET A 967 -10.21 20.68 -4.03
N PRO A 968 -11.12 19.77 -4.42
CA PRO A 968 -10.91 18.93 -5.59
C PRO A 968 -10.73 19.84 -6.79
N THR A 969 -9.59 19.71 -7.46
CA THR A 969 -9.50 20.15 -8.85
C THR A 969 -10.48 19.28 -9.63
N GLU A 970 -11.41 19.92 -10.34
CA GLU A 970 -12.08 19.27 -11.45
C GLU A 970 -11.00 18.61 -12.32
N ASP A 971 -11.15 17.29 -12.56
CA ASP A 971 -10.16 16.48 -13.29
C ASP A 971 -9.69 17.25 -14.53
N PRO A 972 -8.38 17.53 -14.71
CA PRO A 972 -7.90 18.26 -15.87
C PRO A 972 -8.33 17.63 -17.20
N ALA A 973 -8.49 16.30 -17.26
CA ALA A 973 -9.05 15.62 -18.41
C ALA A 973 -10.58 15.75 -18.49
N ALA A 974 -11.31 15.98 -17.40
CA ALA A 974 -12.73 16.35 -17.41
C ALA A 974 -12.93 17.81 -17.79
N ASN A 975 -12.04 18.73 -17.42
CA ASN A 975 -12.06 20.09 -17.90
C ASN A 975 -11.61 20.18 -19.37
N LEU A 976 -10.66 19.36 -19.83
CA LEU A 976 -10.48 19.17 -21.28
C LEU A 976 -11.75 18.60 -21.92
N ARG A 977 -12.35 17.51 -21.44
CA ARG A 977 -13.56 16.93 -22.04
C ARG A 977 -14.81 17.83 -21.95
N ASN A 978 -14.89 18.73 -20.97
CA ASN A 978 -15.95 19.74 -20.84
C ASN A 978 -15.66 20.97 -21.71
N LEU A 979 -14.40 21.37 -21.86
CA LEU A 979 -13.98 22.41 -22.81
C LEU A 979 -14.14 21.92 -24.25
N GLU A 980 -13.77 20.67 -24.55
CA GLU A 980 -14.04 19.96 -25.80
C GLU A 980 -15.55 19.90 -26.06
N LYS A 981 -16.38 19.49 -25.07
CA LYS A 981 -17.85 19.53 -25.23
C LYS A 981 -18.38 20.95 -25.43
N SER A 982 -17.83 21.96 -24.76
CA SER A 982 -18.25 23.35 -24.89
C SER A 982 -17.84 23.94 -26.24
N LEU A 983 -16.62 23.66 -26.69
CA LEU A 983 -16.11 23.99 -28.02
C LEU A 983 -16.87 23.21 -29.11
N TRP A 984 -17.24 21.96 -28.89
CA TRP A 984 -18.03 21.14 -29.81
C TRP A 984 -19.49 21.60 -29.87
N LEU A 985 -20.11 21.97 -28.74
CA LEU A 985 -21.42 22.63 -28.73
C LEU A 985 -21.34 24.00 -29.40
N ALA A 986 -20.29 24.78 -29.16
CA ALA A 986 -20.05 26.06 -29.81
C ALA A 986 -19.88 25.90 -31.31
N PHE A 987 -19.09 24.92 -31.77
CA PHE A 987 -18.80 24.67 -33.18
C PHE A 987 -19.98 24.04 -33.92
N ASN A 988 -20.78 23.21 -33.26
CA ASN A 988 -22.03 22.67 -33.83
C ASN A 988 -23.15 23.71 -33.83
N ARG A 989 -23.35 24.48 -32.75
CA ARG A 989 -24.26 25.64 -32.77
C ARG A 989 -23.81 26.67 -33.80
N ALA A 990 -22.51 26.88 -34.00
CA ALA A 990 -21.98 27.72 -35.07
C ALA A 990 -22.20 27.12 -36.46
N ASN A 991 -22.18 25.79 -36.65
CA ASN A 991 -22.53 25.14 -37.92
C ASN A 991 -24.04 25.06 -38.19
N GLU A 992 -24.89 25.06 -37.16
CA GLU A 992 -26.33 25.21 -37.30
C GLU A 992 -26.70 26.68 -37.56
N ALA A 993 -25.99 27.62 -36.92
CA ALA A 993 -26.07 29.05 -37.18
C ALA A 993 -25.40 29.48 -38.50
N SER A 994 -24.44 28.72 -39.06
CA SER A 994 -23.83 29.05 -40.36
C SER A 994 -24.82 28.88 -41.50
N ARG A 995 -25.81 27.99 -41.35
CA ARG A 995 -27.01 27.94 -42.22
C ARG A 995 -27.92 29.17 -42.10
N LYS A 996 -27.62 30.11 -41.20
CA LYS A 996 -28.24 31.43 -41.04
C LYS A 996 -27.25 32.61 -41.14
N GLN A 997 -25.93 32.37 -41.30
CA GLN A 997 -24.90 33.43 -41.24
C GLN A 997 -25.07 34.53 -42.30
N ASP A 998 -25.58 34.17 -43.48
CA ASP A 998 -25.72 35.07 -44.63
C ASP A 998 -26.50 36.38 -44.33
N GLN A 999 -27.37 36.41 -43.33
CA GLN A 999 -28.18 37.61 -43.05
C GLN A 999 -27.41 38.72 -42.32
N VAL A 1000 -26.42 38.40 -41.49
CA VAL A 1000 -25.69 39.43 -40.72
C VAL A 1000 -24.57 40.07 -41.55
N GLU A 1001 -23.82 39.27 -42.32
CA GLU A 1001 -22.78 39.84 -43.20
C GLU A 1001 -23.35 40.72 -44.31
N GLN A 1002 -24.56 40.42 -44.81
CA GLN A 1002 -25.24 41.28 -45.78
C GLN A 1002 -25.50 42.71 -45.28
N VAL A 1003 -25.67 42.93 -43.96
CA VAL A 1003 -25.81 44.27 -43.38
C VAL A 1003 -24.53 45.10 -43.55
N PHE A 1004 -23.36 44.45 -43.50
CA PHE A 1004 -22.05 45.10 -43.56
C PHE A 1004 -21.45 45.19 -44.98
N GLN A 1005 -22.02 44.49 -45.97
CA GLN A 1005 -21.55 44.53 -47.37
C GLN A 1005 -22.24 45.60 -48.25
N ALA A 1006 -22.98 46.54 -47.67
CA ALA A 1006 -23.87 47.47 -48.37
C ALA A 1006 -23.18 48.57 -49.23
N THR A 1007 -22.73 48.18 -50.43
CA THR A 1007 -22.50 48.98 -51.65
C THR A 1007 -21.30 49.94 -51.75
N LYS A 1008 -20.47 49.71 -52.79
CA LYS A 1008 -19.49 50.67 -53.30
C LYS A 1008 -20.18 51.79 -54.11
N LYS A 1009 -19.98 53.05 -53.69
CA LYS A 1009 -20.13 54.34 -54.42
C LYS A 1009 -21.08 54.42 -55.65
N LYS A 1010 -22.06 55.32 -55.57
CA LYS A 1010 -22.47 56.19 -56.69
C LYS A 1010 -22.21 57.67 -56.35
N LYS A 1011 -22.17 58.54 -57.37
CA LYS A 1011 -21.60 59.91 -57.29
C LYS A 1011 -22.62 61.00 -56.92
N GLY A 1012 -22.18 61.96 -56.10
CA GLY A 1012 -22.66 63.35 -56.09
C GLY A 1012 -23.66 63.71 -54.98
N GLY A 1013 -23.46 64.87 -54.35
CA GLY A 1013 -24.42 65.51 -53.42
C GLY A 1013 -24.17 65.25 -51.93
N ASP A 1014 -23.36 66.12 -51.31
CA ASP A 1014 -23.25 66.38 -49.86
C ASP A 1014 -22.96 65.22 -48.88
N SER A 1015 -22.80 65.56 -47.60
CA SER A 1015 -22.06 64.79 -46.59
C SER A 1015 -22.81 63.55 -46.06
N ALA A 1016 -22.75 62.45 -46.82
CA ALA A 1016 -23.41 61.18 -46.51
C ALA A 1016 -22.69 60.26 -45.50
N THR A 1017 -21.63 60.71 -44.82
CA THR A 1017 -20.80 59.91 -43.89
C THR A 1017 -21.04 60.26 -42.42
N ALA A 1018 -22.27 60.07 -41.95
CA ALA A 1018 -22.65 60.29 -40.54
C ALA A 1018 -22.97 58.95 -39.84
N PRO A 1019 -22.38 58.65 -38.65
CA PRO A 1019 -22.67 57.42 -37.90
C PRO A 1019 -24.15 57.22 -37.54
N SER A 1020 -24.92 58.32 -37.51
CA SER A 1020 -26.38 58.32 -37.34
C SER A 1020 -27.14 57.56 -38.44
N ARG A 1021 -26.52 57.30 -39.61
CA ARG A 1021 -27.13 56.46 -40.65
C ARG A 1021 -26.94 54.98 -40.36
N ILE A 1022 -25.70 54.54 -40.07
CA ILE A 1022 -25.39 53.15 -39.64
C ILE A 1022 -26.24 52.77 -38.43
N LYS A 1023 -26.36 53.64 -37.42
CA LYS A 1023 -27.20 53.38 -36.24
C LYS A 1023 -28.69 53.23 -36.60
N LYS A 1024 -29.18 53.92 -37.64
CA LYS A 1024 -30.57 53.86 -38.10
C LYS A 1024 -30.84 52.64 -38.97
N ASP A 1025 -29.88 52.24 -39.80
CA ASP A 1025 -29.96 51.06 -40.65
C ASP A 1025 -29.81 49.77 -39.81
N LEU A 1026 -28.93 49.77 -38.79
CA LEU A 1026 -28.85 48.74 -37.76
C LEU A 1026 -30.17 48.64 -36.98
N GLN A 1027 -30.75 49.77 -36.56
CA GLN A 1027 -32.05 49.78 -35.88
C GLN A 1027 -33.19 49.28 -36.78
N ALA A 1028 -33.12 49.54 -38.10
CA ALA A 1028 -34.08 49.03 -39.08
C ALA A 1028 -33.94 47.51 -39.27
N ALA A 1029 -32.72 46.98 -39.33
CA ALA A 1029 -32.46 45.54 -39.37
C ALA A 1029 -32.95 44.84 -38.08
N ILE A 1030 -32.65 45.40 -36.89
CA ILE A 1030 -33.18 44.93 -35.60
C ILE A 1030 -34.73 44.91 -35.62
N ASN A 1031 -35.36 45.94 -36.20
CA ASN A 1031 -36.83 46.01 -36.30
C ASN A 1031 -37.42 45.12 -37.42
N GLN A 1032 -36.62 44.64 -38.38
CA GLN A 1032 -37.02 43.58 -39.31
C GLN A 1032 -36.93 42.21 -38.66
N VAL A 1033 -35.87 41.92 -37.89
CA VAL A 1033 -35.73 40.68 -37.12
C VAL A 1033 -36.89 40.53 -36.13
N LYS A 1034 -37.24 41.61 -35.41
CA LYS A 1034 -38.42 41.71 -34.52
C LYS A 1034 -39.79 41.66 -35.22
N ARG A 1035 -39.85 41.37 -36.53
CA ARG A 1035 -41.11 41.09 -37.25
C ARG A 1035 -41.27 39.62 -37.62
N PHE A 1036 -40.30 38.77 -37.28
CA PHE A 1036 -40.37 37.32 -37.42
C PHE A 1036 -40.53 36.63 -36.05
N ASP A 1037 -41.38 37.19 -35.18
CA ASP A 1037 -41.75 36.59 -33.90
C ASP A 1037 -42.67 35.38 -34.11
N GLU A 1038 -42.07 34.20 -34.32
CA GLU A 1038 -42.77 32.92 -34.12
C GLU A 1038 -41.84 31.72 -33.76
N ALA A 1039 -40.73 31.97 -33.04
CA ALA A 1039 -40.03 30.92 -32.27
C ALA A 1039 -39.01 31.46 -31.24
N ASN A 1040 -39.24 31.14 -29.96
CA ASN A 1040 -38.31 31.08 -28.82
C ASN A 1040 -37.57 32.35 -28.35
N GLU A 1041 -37.63 32.55 -27.03
CA GLU A 1041 -36.59 33.26 -26.27
C GLU A 1041 -35.26 32.48 -26.41
N GLN A 1042 -34.27 33.08 -27.10
CA GLN A 1042 -32.90 32.56 -27.18
C GLN A 1042 -31.90 33.71 -27.11
N ASP A 1043 -30.87 33.56 -26.27
CA ASP A 1043 -29.83 34.55 -26.08
C ASP A 1043 -29.04 34.82 -27.37
N ARG A 1044 -28.80 36.08 -27.68
CA ARG A 1044 -28.03 36.47 -28.87
C ARG A 1044 -26.55 36.25 -28.59
N ILE A 1045 -26.04 35.08 -28.97
CA ILE A 1045 -24.63 34.70 -28.79
C ILE A 1045 -23.73 35.36 -29.84
N LEU A 1046 -22.73 36.10 -29.40
CA LEU A 1046 -21.60 36.54 -30.22
C LEU A 1046 -20.46 35.51 -30.18
N PHE A 1047 -20.08 34.96 -31.33
CA PHE A 1047 -18.88 34.12 -31.46
C PHE A 1047 -17.65 34.98 -31.75
N ILE A 1048 -16.65 34.93 -30.86
CA ILE A 1048 -15.39 35.71 -30.96
C ILE A 1048 -14.26 34.76 -31.37
N GLY A 1049 -13.45 35.17 -32.37
CA GLY A 1049 -12.30 34.40 -32.88
C GLY A 1049 -12.51 33.67 -34.22
N SER A 1050 -13.71 33.75 -34.82
CA SER A 1050 -14.08 33.01 -36.04
C SER A 1050 -14.02 33.82 -37.35
N THR A 1051 -13.86 35.15 -37.30
CA THR A 1051 -13.75 36.01 -38.50
C THR A 1051 -12.30 36.37 -38.82
N SER A 1052 -11.95 36.39 -40.11
CA SER A 1052 -10.64 36.83 -40.61
C SER A 1052 -10.55 38.34 -40.83
N ARG A 1053 -11.66 39.10 -40.70
CA ARG A 1053 -11.67 40.56 -40.87
C ARG A 1053 -12.68 41.25 -39.93
N PRO A 1054 -12.36 41.43 -38.64
CA PRO A 1054 -13.18 42.24 -37.73
C PRO A 1054 -13.13 43.75 -38.06
N PHE A 1055 -12.06 44.20 -38.74
CA PHE A 1055 -11.65 45.60 -38.78
C PHE A 1055 -11.95 46.29 -40.12
N ALA A 1056 -13.24 46.42 -40.46
CA ALA A 1056 -13.64 47.40 -41.47
C ALA A 1056 -13.65 48.82 -40.86
N GLU A 1057 -13.19 49.83 -41.60
CA GLU A 1057 -13.22 51.22 -41.13
C GLU A 1057 -14.66 51.65 -40.79
N GLY A 1058 -14.87 52.15 -39.57
CA GLY A 1058 -16.17 52.70 -39.12
C GLY A 1058 -17.08 51.75 -38.35
N VAL A 1059 -16.62 50.56 -37.94
CA VAL A 1059 -17.37 49.67 -37.04
C VAL A 1059 -17.40 50.23 -35.61
N ASP A 1060 -18.59 50.47 -35.08
CA ASP A 1060 -18.82 50.82 -33.66
C ASP A 1060 -18.70 49.57 -32.77
N VAL A 1061 -17.50 49.34 -32.24
CA VAL A 1061 -17.19 48.19 -31.38
C VAL A 1061 -18.01 48.19 -30.08
N ALA A 1062 -18.38 49.36 -29.54
CA ALA A 1062 -19.20 49.45 -28.33
C ALA A 1062 -20.66 49.09 -28.63
N GLY A 1063 -21.25 49.69 -29.67
CA GLY A 1063 -22.59 49.34 -30.14
C GLY A 1063 -22.71 47.87 -30.55
N LEU A 1064 -21.65 47.27 -31.08
CA LEU A 1064 -21.57 45.83 -31.35
C LEU A 1064 -21.54 45.00 -30.05
N LYS A 1065 -20.72 45.39 -29.06
CA LYS A 1065 -20.58 44.71 -27.76
C LYS A 1065 -21.89 44.67 -26.96
N ASP A 1066 -22.75 45.68 -27.11
CA ASP A 1066 -24.05 45.80 -26.44
C ASP A 1066 -25.22 45.15 -27.22
N SER A 1067 -24.97 44.67 -28.45
CA SER A 1067 -26.00 44.06 -29.31
C SER A 1067 -26.21 42.55 -29.10
N PHE A 1068 -25.43 41.93 -28.21
CA PHE A 1068 -25.39 40.48 -27.95
C PHE A 1068 -25.40 40.18 -26.44
N ASP A 1069 -26.24 39.22 -26.04
CA ASP A 1069 -26.53 38.87 -24.65
C ASP A 1069 -25.44 37.96 -24.07
N GLU A 1070 -25.05 36.92 -24.82
CA GLU A 1070 -23.95 36.02 -24.49
C GLU A 1070 -22.75 36.20 -25.44
N LYS A 1071 -21.55 35.82 -24.98
CA LYS A 1071 -20.30 35.87 -25.74
C LYS A 1071 -19.54 34.54 -25.61
N VAL A 1072 -19.37 33.84 -26.72
CA VAL A 1072 -18.64 32.56 -26.79
C VAL A 1072 -17.30 32.80 -27.47
N TRP A 1073 -16.22 32.65 -26.70
CA TRP A 1073 -14.84 32.82 -27.16
C TRP A 1073 -14.29 31.52 -27.72
N VAL A 1074 -13.69 31.58 -28.91
CA VAL A 1074 -12.97 30.47 -29.54
C VAL A 1074 -11.55 30.97 -29.82
N SER A 1075 -10.67 30.81 -28.83
CA SER A 1075 -9.27 31.21 -28.94
C SER A 1075 -8.51 30.39 -29.99
N PHE A 1076 -7.44 30.96 -30.55
CA PHE A 1076 -6.54 30.21 -31.44
C PHE A 1076 -5.86 29.09 -30.65
N PRO A 1077 -5.85 27.84 -31.14
CA PRO A 1077 -5.37 26.71 -30.36
C PRO A 1077 -3.86 26.80 -30.12
N GLU A 1078 -3.46 26.80 -28.85
CA GLU A 1078 -2.07 26.72 -28.42
C GLU A 1078 -1.44 25.36 -28.76
N TYR A 1079 -0.11 25.23 -28.63
CA TYR A 1079 0.62 24.03 -29.05
C TYR A 1079 0.06 22.72 -28.47
N GLY A 1080 -0.26 22.68 -27.16
CA GLY A 1080 -0.88 21.52 -26.53
C GLY A 1080 -2.26 21.19 -27.13
N SER A 1081 -3.12 22.20 -27.25
CA SER A 1081 -4.44 22.08 -27.88
C SER A 1081 -4.34 21.60 -29.34
N ARG A 1082 -3.33 22.05 -30.10
CA ARG A 1082 -3.10 21.58 -31.48
C ARG A 1082 -2.72 20.10 -31.53
N VAL A 1083 -1.93 19.58 -30.58
CA VAL A 1083 -1.65 18.14 -30.48
C VAL A 1083 -2.94 17.33 -30.26
N VAL A 1084 -3.79 17.75 -29.32
CA VAL A 1084 -5.07 17.08 -29.03
C VAL A 1084 -6.02 17.12 -30.23
N LEU A 1085 -6.21 18.30 -30.84
CA LEU A 1085 -7.07 18.46 -32.02
C LEU A 1085 -6.63 17.59 -33.22
N TRP A 1086 -5.32 17.52 -33.48
CA TRP A 1086 -4.78 16.64 -34.53
C TRP A 1086 -5.04 15.16 -34.24
N GLN A 1087 -4.99 14.72 -32.99
CA GLN A 1087 -5.32 13.34 -32.61
C GLN A 1087 -6.83 13.08 -32.75
N GLN A 1088 -7.66 13.91 -32.11
CA GLN A 1088 -9.10 13.74 -32.00
C GLN A 1088 -9.79 13.70 -33.36
N PHE A 1089 -9.45 14.60 -34.30
CA PHE A 1089 -10.03 14.58 -35.64
C PHE A 1089 -9.59 13.37 -36.49
N MET A 1090 -8.44 12.74 -36.20
CA MET A 1090 -8.08 11.48 -36.85
C MET A 1090 -8.84 10.28 -36.24
N GLU A 1091 -9.06 10.29 -34.93
CA GLU A 1091 -9.86 9.29 -34.23
C GLU A 1091 -11.34 9.34 -34.64
N GLU A 1092 -11.90 10.52 -34.94
CA GLU A 1092 -13.22 10.70 -35.58
C GLU A 1092 -13.36 9.91 -36.90
N HIS A 1093 -12.27 9.72 -37.64
CA HIS A 1093 -12.23 8.95 -38.89
C HIS A 1093 -11.94 7.45 -38.66
N GLY A 1094 -11.98 6.99 -37.41
CA GLY A 1094 -11.66 5.62 -37.01
C GLY A 1094 -10.16 5.29 -37.04
N VAL A 1095 -9.29 6.31 -37.00
CA VAL A 1095 -7.83 6.14 -37.07
C VAL A 1095 -7.20 6.34 -35.69
N THR A 1096 -6.93 5.25 -34.98
CA THR A 1096 -6.09 5.28 -33.77
C THR A 1096 -4.69 5.74 -34.13
N VAL A 1097 -4.22 6.83 -33.50
CA VAL A 1097 -2.90 7.39 -33.79
C VAL A 1097 -1.84 6.73 -32.92
N ASP A 1098 -0.84 6.13 -33.58
CA ASP A 1098 0.31 5.50 -32.93
C ASP A 1098 1.50 6.49 -32.92
N PRO A 1099 1.98 6.95 -31.74
CA PRO A 1099 3.08 7.91 -31.65
C PRO A 1099 4.39 7.42 -32.27
N ALA A 1100 4.63 6.11 -32.32
CA ALA A 1100 5.82 5.52 -32.96
C ALA A 1100 5.71 5.49 -34.50
N LYS A 1101 4.54 5.78 -35.07
CA LYS A 1101 4.29 5.74 -36.52
C LYS A 1101 3.90 7.10 -37.12
N LEU A 1102 3.32 8.03 -36.35
CA LEU A 1102 2.98 9.38 -36.80
C LEU A 1102 3.32 10.44 -35.74
N ASN A 1103 4.26 11.33 -36.05
CA ASN A 1103 4.68 12.40 -35.15
C ASN A 1103 3.66 13.57 -35.15
N ILE A 1104 2.71 13.52 -34.21
CA ILE A 1104 1.68 14.56 -34.01
C ILE A 1104 2.33 15.90 -33.60
N SER A 1105 3.41 15.87 -32.81
CA SER A 1105 4.15 17.06 -32.39
C SER A 1105 4.71 17.87 -33.59
N THR A 1106 5.10 17.20 -34.68
CA THR A 1106 5.47 17.89 -35.93
C THR A 1106 4.26 18.57 -36.58
N LEU A 1107 3.10 17.91 -36.63
CA LEU A 1107 1.87 18.49 -37.17
C LEU A 1107 1.43 19.72 -36.35
N ALA A 1108 1.47 19.63 -35.02
CA ALA A 1108 1.10 20.72 -34.11
C ALA A 1108 2.03 21.95 -34.19
N ARG A 1109 3.29 21.78 -34.59
CA ARG A 1109 4.21 22.89 -34.93
C ARG A 1109 3.88 23.48 -36.30
N VAL A 1110 3.67 22.65 -37.33
CA VAL A 1110 3.36 23.12 -38.70
C VAL A 1110 1.97 23.77 -38.80
N SER A 1111 1.04 23.46 -37.89
CA SER A 1111 -0.28 24.10 -37.79
C SER A 1111 -0.31 25.34 -36.88
N GLU A 1112 0.83 25.93 -36.52
CA GLU A 1112 0.88 27.27 -35.93
C GLU A 1112 0.29 28.31 -36.89
N GLY A 1113 -0.48 29.28 -36.39
CA GLY A 1113 -1.20 30.28 -37.20
C GLY A 1113 -2.46 29.77 -37.94
N TYR A 1114 -2.78 28.47 -37.86
CA TYR A 1114 -4.02 27.91 -38.40
C TYR A 1114 -5.11 27.75 -37.32
N PRO A 1115 -6.36 28.17 -37.56
CA PRO A 1115 -7.47 27.94 -36.64
C PRO A 1115 -7.91 26.46 -36.62
N ALA A 1116 -8.59 26.04 -35.57
CA ALA A 1116 -9.03 24.65 -35.39
C ALA A 1116 -9.86 24.10 -36.57
N GLY A 1117 -10.70 24.94 -37.19
CA GLY A 1117 -11.45 24.58 -38.40
C GLY A 1117 -10.58 24.28 -39.62
N SER A 1118 -9.44 24.97 -39.79
CA SER A 1118 -8.44 24.67 -40.83
C SER A 1118 -7.75 23.33 -40.57
N ILE A 1119 -7.47 23.00 -39.31
CA ILE A 1119 -6.94 21.69 -38.92
C ILE A 1119 -7.97 20.58 -39.23
N LYS A 1120 -9.24 20.74 -38.82
CA LYS A 1120 -10.29 19.75 -39.13
C LYS A 1120 -10.49 19.56 -40.63
N GLN A 1121 -10.66 20.64 -41.40
CA GLN A 1121 -10.82 20.56 -42.86
C GLN A 1121 -9.60 19.88 -43.54
N THR A 1122 -8.41 20.00 -42.96
CA THR A 1122 -7.20 19.31 -43.45
C THR A 1122 -7.28 17.81 -43.18
N VAL A 1123 -7.70 17.39 -41.99
CA VAL A 1123 -7.89 15.97 -41.66
C VAL A 1123 -8.99 15.36 -42.52
N ASP A 1124 -10.16 16.00 -42.61
CA ASP A 1124 -11.31 15.56 -43.43
C ASP A 1124 -10.91 15.39 -44.91
N ARG A 1125 -10.04 16.27 -45.45
CA ARG A 1125 -9.51 16.18 -46.83
C ARG A 1125 -8.53 15.03 -47.06
N VAL A 1126 -7.80 14.59 -46.04
CA VAL A 1126 -6.80 13.51 -46.14
C VAL A 1126 -7.43 12.15 -45.83
N LEU A 1127 -8.21 12.05 -44.75
CA LEU A 1127 -8.80 10.80 -44.24
C LEU A 1127 -10.14 10.45 -44.89
N THR A 1128 -10.23 10.64 -46.21
CA THR A 1128 -11.34 10.08 -47.00
C THR A 1128 -11.52 8.58 -46.72
N ALA A 1129 -12.75 8.06 -46.78
CA ALA A 1129 -13.04 6.65 -46.52
C ALA A 1129 -12.15 5.66 -47.31
N ARG A 1130 -11.74 6.05 -48.54
CA ARG A 1130 -10.79 5.28 -49.37
C ARG A 1130 -9.36 5.32 -48.81
N ARG A 1131 -8.87 6.44 -48.27
CA ARG A 1131 -7.55 6.52 -47.61
C ARG A 1131 -7.53 5.73 -46.31
N VAL A 1132 -8.61 5.77 -45.53
CA VAL A 1132 -8.77 5.00 -44.27
C VAL A 1132 -8.66 3.49 -44.54
N GLN A 1133 -9.35 2.97 -45.56
CA GLN A 1133 -9.22 1.57 -45.98
C GLN A 1133 -7.79 1.17 -46.39
N GLN A 1134 -7.01 2.10 -46.96
CA GLN A 1134 -5.63 1.88 -47.40
C GLN A 1134 -4.59 1.90 -46.26
N LEU A 1135 -4.96 2.31 -45.03
CA LEU A 1135 -4.03 2.42 -43.90
C LEU A 1135 -3.33 1.10 -43.55
N LYS A 1136 -4.01 -0.05 -43.76
CA LYS A 1136 -3.46 -1.39 -43.54
C LYS A 1136 -2.19 -1.68 -44.36
N ASN A 1137 -2.06 -1.05 -45.53
CA ASN A 1137 -0.96 -1.31 -46.47
C ASN A 1137 -0.02 -0.09 -46.63
N ARG A 1138 -0.47 1.12 -46.27
CA ARG A 1138 0.32 2.36 -46.32
C ARG A 1138 -0.01 3.22 -45.08
N PRO A 1139 0.88 3.32 -44.08
CA PRO A 1139 0.66 4.19 -42.92
C PRO A 1139 0.56 5.67 -43.33
N LEU A 1140 0.12 6.51 -42.40
CA LEU A 1140 0.12 7.96 -42.57
C LEU A 1140 1.55 8.52 -42.49
N LYS A 1141 1.76 9.67 -43.12
CA LYS A 1141 2.97 10.47 -42.99
C LYS A 1141 2.59 11.94 -42.80
N VAL A 1142 3.33 12.65 -41.95
CA VAL A 1142 3.14 14.10 -41.69
C VAL A 1142 3.01 14.91 -42.99
N GLN A 1143 3.84 14.58 -44.00
CA GLN A 1143 3.84 15.21 -45.33
C GLN A 1143 2.49 15.16 -46.07
N GLU A 1144 1.63 14.16 -45.81
CA GLU A 1144 0.32 14.04 -46.48
C GLU A 1144 -0.66 15.14 -46.04
N PHE A 1145 -0.45 15.75 -44.87
CA PHE A 1145 -1.30 16.80 -44.31
C PHE A 1145 -0.80 18.23 -44.60
N ILE A 1146 0.50 18.43 -44.85
CA ILE A 1146 1.08 19.76 -45.07
C ILE A 1146 0.49 20.44 -46.33
N GLY A 1147 0.43 19.72 -47.45
CA GLY A 1147 -0.04 20.27 -48.73
C GLY A 1147 -1.55 20.62 -48.77
N PRO A 1148 -2.43 19.86 -48.07
CA PRO A 1148 -3.81 20.29 -47.86
C PRO A 1148 -3.98 21.41 -46.82
N LEU A 1149 -3.14 21.45 -45.76
CA LEU A 1149 -3.15 22.52 -44.74
C LEU A 1149 -2.84 23.88 -45.35
N SER A 1150 -1.80 23.97 -46.19
CA SER A 1150 -1.43 25.19 -46.91
C SER A 1150 -2.44 25.63 -48.00
N ARG A 1151 -3.63 25.02 -48.03
CA ARG A 1151 -4.80 25.37 -48.85
C ARG A 1151 -6.05 25.61 -48.00
N THR A 1152 -5.85 25.95 -46.73
CA THR A 1152 -6.88 26.39 -45.78
C THR A 1152 -6.58 27.84 -45.36
N ALA A 1153 -7.48 28.46 -44.60
CA ALA A 1153 -7.23 29.81 -44.09
C ALA A 1153 -6.10 29.78 -43.04
N PHE A 1154 -5.07 30.60 -43.29
CA PHE A 1154 -3.98 30.93 -42.38
C PHE A 1154 -4.17 32.36 -41.89
N CYS A 1155 -3.95 32.63 -40.61
CA CYS A 1155 -3.98 33.97 -40.04
C CYS A 1155 -2.54 34.48 -39.91
N TRP A 1156 -2.23 35.61 -40.53
CA TRP A 1156 -0.88 36.19 -40.44
C TRP A 1156 -0.65 36.75 -39.04
N LYS A 1157 0.61 36.79 -38.59
CA LYS A 1157 0.94 37.21 -37.22
C LYS A 1157 0.39 38.61 -36.90
N GLU A 1158 0.48 39.53 -37.86
CA GLU A 1158 -0.06 40.89 -37.75
C GLU A 1158 -1.59 40.92 -37.59
N GLU A 1159 -2.32 40.03 -38.28
CA GLU A 1159 -3.77 39.87 -38.14
C GLU A 1159 -4.14 39.24 -36.78
N LEU A 1160 -3.35 38.27 -36.32
CA LEU A 1160 -3.52 37.59 -35.03
C LEU A 1160 -3.25 38.52 -33.84
N ASP A 1161 -2.23 39.37 -33.93
CA ASP A 1161 -1.89 40.33 -32.88
C ASP A 1161 -2.90 41.50 -32.84
N GLN A 1162 -3.47 41.91 -33.99
CA GLN A 1162 -4.66 42.80 -34.03
C GLN A 1162 -5.90 42.14 -33.41
N LEU A 1163 -6.14 40.84 -33.69
CA LEU A 1163 -7.25 40.09 -33.12
C LEU A 1163 -7.14 40.03 -31.58
N ARG A 1164 -5.92 39.81 -31.05
CA ARG A 1164 -5.62 39.84 -29.61
C ARG A 1164 -5.89 41.20 -28.97
N GLU A 1165 -5.48 42.30 -29.59
CA GLU A 1165 -5.74 43.63 -29.04
C GLU A 1165 -7.25 43.94 -28.97
N PHE A 1166 -8.02 43.51 -29.97
CA PHE A 1166 -9.49 43.55 -29.91
C PHE A 1166 -10.06 42.64 -28.81
N ASP A 1167 -9.50 41.45 -28.63
CA ASP A 1167 -9.92 40.50 -27.60
C ASP A 1167 -9.75 41.09 -26.19
N HIS A 1168 -8.58 41.65 -25.89
CA HIS A 1168 -8.31 42.33 -24.62
C HIS A 1168 -9.22 43.57 -24.38
N LEU A 1169 -9.65 44.26 -25.45
CA LEU A 1169 -10.63 45.36 -25.43
C LEU A 1169 -12.08 44.89 -25.15
N ILE A 1170 -12.47 43.72 -25.67
CA ILE A 1170 -13.79 43.15 -25.44
C ILE A 1170 -13.89 42.49 -24.06
N THR A 1171 -12.88 41.71 -23.66
CA THR A 1171 -12.80 41.02 -22.36
C THR A 1171 -12.52 41.96 -21.19
N GLY A 1172 -11.85 43.09 -21.43
CA GLY A 1172 -11.37 44.01 -20.39
C GLY A 1172 -10.10 43.52 -19.69
N GLU A 1173 -9.39 42.56 -20.28
CA GLU A 1173 -8.21 41.93 -19.72
C GLU A 1173 -7.02 42.89 -19.57
N LYS A 1174 -6.81 43.78 -20.56
CA LYS A 1174 -5.77 44.83 -20.52
C LYS A 1174 -5.86 45.68 -19.24
N ALA A 1175 -7.08 46.05 -18.85
CA ALA A 1175 -7.33 46.82 -17.63
C ALA A 1175 -7.10 46.01 -16.33
N ARG A 1176 -7.12 44.67 -16.38
CA ARG A 1176 -6.72 43.81 -15.25
C ARG A 1176 -5.21 43.66 -15.13
N GLU A 1177 -4.49 43.64 -16.25
CA GLU A 1177 -3.02 43.64 -16.25
C GLU A 1177 -2.45 45.01 -15.84
N GLU A 1178 -3.00 46.11 -16.36
CA GLU A 1178 -2.65 47.47 -15.95
C GLU A 1178 -2.92 47.69 -14.44
N ALA A 1179 -4.02 47.15 -13.91
CA ALA A 1179 -4.31 47.18 -12.47
C ALA A 1179 -3.41 46.28 -11.61
N LYS A 1180 -2.82 45.21 -12.17
CA LYS A 1180 -1.82 44.37 -11.48
C LYS A 1180 -0.44 45.03 -11.40
N ASN A 1181 -0.09 45.84 -12.41
CA ASN A 1181 1.25 46.41 -12.56
C ASN A 1181 1.40 47.82 -11.95
N ALA A 1182 0.37 48.34 -11.28
CA ALA A 1182 0.40 49.65 -10.62
C ALA A 1182 1.11 49.59 -9.25
N PRO A 1183 2.12 50.44 -8.97
CA PRO A 1183 2.75 50.51 -7.65
C PRO A 1183 1.79 51.03 -6.55
N PRO A 1184 1.91 50.57 -5.29
CA PRO A 1184 1.04 50.98 -4.21
C PRO A 1184 1.43 52.36 -3.63
N GLU A 1185 0.71 53.42 -4.02
CA GLU A 1185 0.79 54.71 -3.31
C GLU A 1185 0.04 54.71 -1.96
N ALA A 1186 0.53 55.51 -1.00
CA ALA A 1186 0.16 55.41 0.41
C ALA A 1186 -1.23 55.99 0.75
N ALA A 1187 -2.22 55.11 0.91
CA ALA A 1187 -3.58 55.48 1.33
C ALA A 1187 -3.69 55.74 2.85
N ASN A 1188 -3.62 57.02 3.24
CA ASN A 1188 -3.79 57.49 4.62
C ASN A 1188 -5.27 57.37 5.09
N PRO A 1189 -5.60 56.69 6.22
CA PRO A 1189 -6.98 56.32 6.53
C PRO A 1189 -7.85 57.46 7.09
N LYS A 1190 -8.86 57.91 6.33
CA LYS A 1190 -9.99 58.69 6.88
C LYS A 1190 -11.24 58.76 5.98
N LYS A 1191 -12.42 58.76 6.64
CA LYS A 1191 -13.78 59.07 6.14
C LYS A 1191 -14.38 58.09 5.12
N GLY A 1192 -15.11 57.08 5.62
CA GLY A 1192 -15.94 56.18 4.80
C GLY A 1192 -17.34 56.74 4.47
N GLY A 1193 -18.17 55.93 3.80
CA GLY A 1193 -19.56 56.29 3.50
C GLY A 1193 -20.39 55.22 2.78
N LYS A 1194 -21.48 54.79 3.44
CA LYS A 1194 -22.67 54.09 2.92
C LYS A 1194 -22.54 52.65 2.36
N LYS A 1195 -23.47 51.82 2.84
CA LYS A 1195 -23.85 50.51 2.27
C LYS A 1195 -24.44 50.67 0.85
N GLY A 1196 -24.14 49.74 -0.05
CA GLY A 1196 -24.84 49.51 -1.32
C GLY A 1196 -25.08 48.01 -1.52
N LYS A 1197 -26.17 47.61 -2.21
CA LYS A 1197 -26.50 46.20 -2.47
C LYS A 1197 -26.07 45.77 -3.88
N GLY A 1198 -25.44 44.60 -3.99
CA GLY A 1198 -25.47 43.71 -5.16
C GLY A 1198 -25.92 42.31 -4.67
N LYS A 1199 -26.71 41.48 -5.37
CA LYS A 1199 -26.78 41.20 -6.82
C LYS A 1199 -25.45 40.79 -7.42
#